data_AF-A0A9Q1GZN1-F1
#
_entry.id   AF-A0A9Q1GZN1-F1
#
_cell.length_a   1.000
_cell.length_b   1.000
_cell.length_c   1.000
_cell.angle_alpha   90.00
_cell.angle_beta   90.00
_cell.angle_gamma   90.00
#
_symmetry.space_group_name_H-M   'P 1'
#
loop_
_entity.id
_entity.type
_entity.pdbx_description
1 polymer ?
#
loop_
_entity_poly.entity_id
_entity_poly.type
_entity_poly.pdbx_seq_one_letter_code
_entity_poly.pdbx_strand_id
1 'polypeptide(L)'
;MGSLLVLDALRCGGKNICASSLHLKCELFPETRLTWMAWMEKVVSDSPQKEPVRENGFLKVSESSSAKIVSPSCNGSSRKDEGKDDLSCAHILRTRSKFVEALAIYEGILEKDKENVEALIGKGICLQMQSLRRPAFESFNEAIQLDPQNACAFTHCGILYKDEGRLLDAAESYQKALGADPSYKPAAECLAIVLTDIGTSLKLAGNTQEGIQKYYEALKVDPHYAPAYYNLGVVYSEMMQYDTALTCYEKAVLERPMYAEAYCNMGVIYKNRGDLESAIACYERCLTVSPNFEIAKNNMAIALTDLGTKIKLEGDIEQGVAYYKKALYYNWRYADAMYNLGVAYGEMLKFDMAVIFYELAFHFNPLCAEACNNLGVIYKDRENLDKAVECYQAILDSNLFLLKRLLTEMSFLLFSPNCIHETLSIKPSFSQSLNNLGVVYTVQGKMDAAAGMIEKAIIANPTYAEAYNNLGVLYRDVGEISRAIDAYEQCLKIDPDSRNAGQNRLLAMNYINEGHDDKLYEAHRDWGQRFMRLYPQYTSWGNSKDPERPLVVGYVSPDYFTHSVSYFIEAPLSHHDYASYKVIVYSAVVKADAKTLRFREKVLTKGGIWRDIYGIDEKKVAQMIREDEVDILVELTGHTANNKLGTMACRPAPVQVTWIGYPNTTGLPTIDYRITDALADPPDTKQKHVEELARLPESFLCYTPSPEAGAVSPAPALSNGFVTFGTFNNLAKITPKVLRVWARILCAVPNSRLVVKCKPFCCDSIRHRFLSALEQLGVEPVRVDLLPLILLNHDHMQAYALMDVSLDTFPYAGTTTTCESLYMGVPCITLGGNVHAHNVGVSLLKKVDSSHSEYPSIAHFVDLSAPCFFLNLAAQNYLKHGRLDPRGSDFTLISQC
;
A
#
# COMPACT_ATOMS: atom_id res chain seq x y z
N MET A 1 16.00 -5.08 -15.37
CA MET A 1 16.21 -5.09 -16.83
C MET A 1 16.55 -3.68 -17.34
N GLY A 2 17.62 -3.07 -16.84
CA GLY A 2 17.89 -1.62 -17.03
C GLY A 2 19.09 -1.25 -17.90
N SER A 3 19.67 -2.19 -18.65
CA SER A 3 21.01 -2.03 -19.24
C SER A 3 21.09 -2.22 -20.76
N LEU A 4 19.98 -2.15 -21.51
CA LEU A 4 19.99 -2.45 -22.96
C LEU A 4 19.29 -1.44 -23.88
N LEU A 5 18.92 -0.24 -23.42
CA LEU A 5 18.18 0.75 -24.23
C LEU A 5 19.00 1.97 -24.72
N VAL A 6 20.34 1.91 -24.71
CA VAL A 6 21.19 3.05 -25.10
C VAL A 6 21.63 3.03 -26.59
N LEU A 7 21.24 2.05 -27.41
CA LEU A 7 21.88 1.85 -28.72
C LEU A 7 21.10 2.16 -30.02
N ASP A 8 19.86 2.66 -30.01
CA ASP A 8 19.08 2.76 -31.27
C ASP A 8 18.55 4.16 -31.69
N ALA A 9 19.11 5.26 -31.18
CA ALA A 9 18.64 6.62 -31.52
C ALA A 9 19.50 7.39 -32.55
N LEU A 10 20.10 6.71 -33.53
CA LEU A 10 20.78 7.35 -34.67
C LEU A 10 20.25 6.80 -36.00
N ARG A 11 19.05 7.23 -36.41
CA ARG A 11 18.64 7.34 -37.84
C ARG A 11 17.27 8.01 -37.97
N CYS A 12 17.18 8.89 -38.97
CA CYS A 12 15.98 9.48 -39.57
C CYS A 12 15.40 10.76 -38.92
N GLY A 13 15.93 11.91 -39.37
CA GLY A 13 15.26 12.78 -40.35
C GLY A 13 13.79 13.12 -40.10
N GLY A 14 13.54 14.39 -39.78
CA GLY A 14 12.23 14.91 -39.42
C GLY A 14 11.15 14.82 -40.50
N LYS A 15 9.91 14.80 -40.03
CA LYS A 15 8.74 15.39 -40.70
C LYS A 15 7.81 15.99 -39.64
N ASN A 16 7.42 17.23 -39.88
CA ASN A 16 6.34 17.93 -39.21
C ASN A 16 5.04 17.13 -39.27
N ILE A 17 4.37 16.94 -38.14
CA ILE A 17 2.91 16.80 -38.10
C ILE A 17 2.40 17.73 -37.00
N CYS A 18 1.73 18.79 -37.44
CA CYS A 18 1.03 19.78 -36.65
C CYS A 18 -0.35 19.23 -36.26
N ALA A 19 -0.77 19.51 -35.02
CA ALA A 19 -2.16 19.64 -34.54
C ALA A 19 -3.26 18.81 -35.25
N SER A 20 -3.39 17.52 -34.94
CA SER A 20 -4.63 16.76 -35.27
C SER A 20 -4.85 15.44 -34.50
N SER A 21 -4.14 15.16 -33.41
CA SER A 21 -4.28 13.89 -32.67
C SER A 21 -5.21 13.93 -31.44
N LEU A 22 -5.97 15.03 -31.24
CA LEU A 22 -6.87 15.18 -30.08
C LEU A 22 -8.29 14.59 -30.25
N HIS A 23 -8.52 13.72 -31.24
CA HIS A 23 -9.88 13.28 -31.61
C HIS A 23 -10.12 11.77 -31.69
N LEU A 24 -9.22 10.93 -31.20
CA LEU A 24 -9.53 9.50 -31.10
C LEU A 24 -9.12 8.89 -29.76
N LYS A 25 -10.15 8.32 -29.10
CA LYS A 25 -10.17 7.27 -28.06
C LYS A 25 -10.20 7.72 -26.59
N CYS A 26 -11.35 7.47 -25.95
CA CYS A 26 -11.47 6.85 -24.61
C CYS A 26 -12.97 6.68 -24.27
N GLU A 27 -13.57 5.58 -24.72
CA GLU A 27 -14.83 5.06 -24.20
C GLU A 27 -14.48 4.16 -23.00
N LEU A 28 -14.77 4.59 -21.76
CA LEU A 28 -15.12 3.68 -20.64
C LEU A 28 -15.39 4.40 -19.30
N PHE A 29 -14.99 5.66 -19.06
CA PHE A 29 -15.31 6.36 -17.80
C PHE A 29 -15.54 7.88 -18.00
N PRO A 30 -16.80 8.34 -18.15
CA PRO A 30 -17.12 9.76 -18.42
C PRO A 30 -17.04 10.69 -17.19
N GLU A 31 -17.22 10.16 -15.98
CA GLU A 31 -17.38 10.96 -14.75
C GLU A 31 -16.05 11.50 -14.19
N THR A 32 -14.92 10.84 -14.46
CA THR A 32 -13.56 11.29 -14.07
C THR A 32 -12.95 12.30 -15.05
N ARG A 33 -13.58 12.52 -16.20
CA ARG A 33 -13.11 13.42 -17.27
C ARG A 33 -13.16 14.90 -16.88
N LEU A 34 -14.24 15.32 -16.23
CA LEU A 34 -14.47 16.71 -15.82
C LEU A 34 -13.59 17.11 -14.64
N THR A 35 -13.37 16.19 -13.70
CA THR A 35 -12.52 16.41 -12.52
C THR A 35 -11.04 16.42 -12.88
N TRP A 36 -10.58 15.55 -13.79
CA TRP A 36 -9.17 15.54 -14.22
C TRP A 36 -8.79 16.75 -15.06
N MET A 37 -9.63 17.16 -16.02
CA MET A 37 -9.36 18.36 -16.82
C MET A 37 -9.44 19.64 -15.98
N ALA A 38 -10.43 19.75 -15.09
CA ALA A 38 -10.52 20.88 -14.16
C ALA A 38 -9.36 20.90 -13.15
N TRP A 39 -8.85 19.74 -12.74
CA TRP A 39 -7.69 19.63 -11.86
C TRP A 39 -6.39 20.03 -12.57
N MET A 40 -6.17 19.60 -13.82
CA MET A 40 -5.03 20.04 -14.64
C MET A 40 -5.07 21.56 -14.90
N GLU A 41 -6.24 22.12 -15.22
CA GLU A 41 -6.39 23.58 -15.38
C GLU A 41 -6.10 24.35 -14.08
N LYS A 42 -6.48 23.80 -12.93
CA LYS A 42 -6.23 24.41 -11.60
C LYS A 42 -4.78 24.28 -11.13
N VAL A 43 -4.10 23.19 -11.46
CA VAL A 43 -2.65 23.02 -11.21
C VAL A 43 -1.83 23.99 -12.08
N VAL A 44 -2.30 24.30 -13.30
CA VAL A 44 -1.68 25.31 -14.17
C VAL A 44 -1.86 26.74 -13.61
N SER A 45 -2.99 27.04 -12.96
CA SER A 45 -3.27 28.38 -12.40
C SER A 45 -2.53 28.72 -11.11
N ASP A 46 -2.07 27.72 -10.34
CA ASP A 46 -1.47 27.92 -9.01
C ASP A 46 0.08 27.97 -9.01
N SER A 47 0.72 28.06 -10.17
CA SER A 47 2.18 28.23 -10.28
C SER A 47 2.62 29.69 -10.07
N PRO A 48 3.73 29.99 -9.37
CA PRO A 48 4.17 31.36 -9.13
C PRO A 48 4.50 32.07 -10.45
N GLN A 49 3.93 33.26 -10.65
CA GLN A 49 4.22 34.14 -11.77
C GLN A 49 5.74 34.39 -11.89
N LYS A 50 6.29 34.20 -13.09
CA LYS A 50 7.65 34.62 -13.42
C LYS A 50 7.81 36.12 -13.19
N GLU A 51 8.73 36.52 -12.30
CA GLU A 51 9.22 37.90 -12.23
C GLU A 51 9.89 38.31 -13.55
N PRO A 52 9.75 39.57 -13.98
CA PRO A 52 10.34 40.05 -15.23
C PRO A 52 11.83 40.34 -15.04
N VAL A 53 12.67 39.67 -15.85
CA VAL A 53 14.10 39.97 -15.95
C VAL A 53 14.27 41.32 -16.67
N ARG A 54 15.00 42.22 -16.02
CA ARG A 54 15.35 43.58 -16.49
C ARG A 54 16.15 43.53 -17.79
N GLU A 55 15.69 44.28 -18.79
CA GLU A 55 16.45 44.62 -19.99
C GLU A 55 17.54 45.65 -19.70
N ASN A 56 18.77 45.37 -20.15
CA ASN A 56 19.84 46.29 -20.51
C ASN A 56 20.60 45.54 -21.62
N GLY A 57 20.84 46.01 -22.85
CA GLY A 57 20.72 47.31 -23.48
C GLY A 57 21.84 47.35 -24.51
N PHE A 58 21.54 47.18 -25.80
CA PHE A 58 22.46 47.54 -26.90
C PHE A 58 21.67 47.99 -28.14
N LEU A 59 21.72 49.32 -28.32
CA LEU A 59 21.78 50.11 -29.55
C LEU A 59 20.96 49.67 -30.79
N LYS A 60 19.89 50.44 -31.01
CA LYS A 60 19.22 50.71 -32.29
C LYS A 60 20.20 51.22 -33.35
N VAL A 61 20.09 50.71 -34.58
CA VAL A 61 20.20 51.52 -35.80
C VAL A 61 19.00 51.21 -36.71
N SER A 62 18.55 52.29 -37.34
CA SER A 62 17.26 52.61 -37.92
C SER A 62 16.88 51.92 -39.23
N GLU A 63 15.56 51.96 -39.46
CA GLU A 63 14.81 51.55 -40.63
C GLU A 63 15.12 52.30 -41.94
N SER A 64 14.69 51.63 -43.02
CA SER A 64 13.98 52.17 -44.20
C SER A 64 14.82 52.39 -45.48
N SER A 65 14.46 51.67 -46.53
CA SER A 65 13.64 52.20 -47.62
C SER A 65 13.74 51.32 -48.88
N SER A 66 12.57 51.10 -49.47
CA SER A 66 12.35 50.53 -50.80
C SER A 66 12.88 51.44 -51.91
N ALA A 67 13.51 50.88 -52.96
CA ALA A 67 13.08 51.05 -54.37
C ALA A 67 14.13 50.57 -55.40
N LYS A 68 13.62 49.85 -56.41
CA LYS A 68 14.02 49.72 -57.82
C LYS A 68 15.32 50.40 -58.30
N ILE A 69 16.21 49.61 -58.93
CA ILE A 69 17.17 50.03 -59.96
C ILE A 69 17.31 48.83 -60.94
N VAL A 70 16.69 48.83 -62.14
CA VAL A 70 17.16 49.39 -63.42
C VAL A 70 18.59 48.94 -63.79
N SER A 71 18.68 48.01 -64.72
CA SER A 71 19.91 47.58 -65.38
C SER A 71 20.55 48.69 -66.23
N PRO A 72 21.86 48.93 -66.13
CA PRO A 72 22.64 49.50 -67.22
C PRO A 72 23.55 48.44 -67.85
N SER A 73 23.44 48.36 -69.17
CA SER A 73 24.34 47.67 -70.09
C SER A 73 25.75 48.29 -70.04
N CYS A 74 26.79 47.46 -69.90
CA CYS A 74 28.17 47.86 -70.11
C CYS A 74 28.47 48.04 -71.60
N ASN A 75 29.07 49.18 -71.95
CA ASN A 75 29.72 49.41 -73.24
C ASN A 75 31.13 49.98 -72.99
N GLY A 76 32.14 49.36 -73.58
CA GLY A 76 33.29 50.06 -74.17
C GLY A 76 34.49 50.44 -73.29
N SER A 77 35.40 49.48 -73.12
CA SER A 77 36.86 49.58 -73.29
C SER A 77 37.70 50.66 -72.56
N SER A 78 38.65 50.18 -71.75
CA SER A 78 40.08 50.52 -71.93
C SER A 78 40.97 49.40 -71.37
N ARG A 79 41.70 48.76 -72.28
CA ARG A 79 42.57 47.59 -72.08
C ARG A 79 43.83 47.93 -71.29
N LYS A 80 43.93 47.39 -70.07
CA LYS A 80 45.14 46.78 -69.48
C LYS A 80 44.91 46.05 -68.13
N ASP A 81 43.66 45.89 -67.66
CA ASP A 81 43.30 45.23 -66.38
C ASP A 81 42.31 44.03 -66.50
N GLU A 82 41.98 43.56 -67.71
CA GLU A 82 40.86 42.62 -67.97
C GLU A 82 40.88 41.29 -67.19
N GLY A 83 42.04 40.81 -66.73
CA GLY A 83 42.13 39.54 -65.97
C GLY A 83 41.61 39.61 -64.52
N LYS A 84 41.57 40.79 -63.89
CA LYS A 84 41.12 40.95 -62.49
C LYS A 84 39.62 41.16 -62.36
N ASP A 85 38.97 41.77 -63.34
CA ASP A 85 37.54 42.08 -63.30
C ASP A 85 36.65 40.84 -63.52
N ASP A 86 37.04 39.93 -64.43
CA ASP A 86 36.32 38.69 -64.72
C ASP A 86 36.34 37.72 -63.51
N LEU A 87 37.49 37.61 -62.83
CA LEU A 87 37.65 36.73 -61.66
C LEU A 87 36.83 37.22 -60.46
N SER A 88 36.81 38.54 -60.23
CA SER A 88 35.98 39.16 -59.19
C SER A 88 34.49 38.96 -59.47
N CYS A 89 34.07 39.10 -60.72
CA CYS A 89 32.70 38.83 -61.15
C CYS A 89 32.29 37.37 -60.88
N ALA A 90 33.15 36.41 -61.25
CA ALA A 90 32.91 34.99 -60.99
C ALA A 90 32.79 34.68 -59.48
N HIS A 91 33.62 35.30 -58.64
CA HIS A 91 33.56 35.16 -57.19
C HIS A 91 32.25 35.71 -56.60
N ILE A 92 31.77 36.85 -57.09
CA ILE A 92 30.48 37.44 -56.69
C ILE A 92 29.32 36.52 -57.08
N LEU A 93 29.36 35.92 -58.28
CA LEU A 93 28.32 34.99 -58.72
C LEU A 93 28.32 33.69 -57.89
N ARG A 94 29.50 33.16 -57.56
CA ARG A 94 29.65 31.98 -56.68
C ARG A 94 29.11 32.24 -55.29
N THR A 95 29.43 33.38 -54.69
CA THR A 95 28.93 33.76 -53.34
C THR A 95 27.42 34.02 -53.32
N ARG A 96 26.82 34.36 -54.46
CA ARG A 96 25.35 34.44 -54.66
C ARG A 96 24.69 33.12 -55.07
N SER A 97 25.41 32.00 -54.97
CA SER A 97 24.96 30.65 -55.32
C SER A 97 24.57 30.45 -56.79
N LYS A 98 25.03 31.31 -57.70
CA LYS A 98 24.84 31.19 -59.16
C LYS A 98 25.98 30.37 -59.78
N PHE A 99 26.06 29.09 -59.39
CA PHE A 99 27.22 28.24 -59.69
C PHE A 99 27.42 27.94 -61.18
N VAL A 100 26.34 27.84 -61.96
CA VAL A 100 26.40 27.59 -63.41
C VAL A 100 26.97 28.80 -64.16
N GLU A 101 26.49 30.01 -63.83
CA GLU A 101 26.97 31.27 -64.42
C GLU A 101 28.42 31.56 -64.01
N ALA A 102 28.77 31.31 -62.74
CA ALA A 102 30.14 31.45 -62.25
C ALA A 102 31.10 30.44 -62.89
N LEU A 103 30.66 29.19 -63.09
CA LEU A 103 31.44 28.13 -63.73
C LEU A 103 31.83 28.51 -65.17
N ALA A 104 30.88 29.04 -65.96
CA ALA A 104 31.16 29.47 -67.34
C ALA A 104 32.23 30.58 -67.41
N ILE A 105 32.26 31.49 -66.43
CA ILE A 105 33.27 32.55 -66.36
C ILE A 105 34.63 31.97 -65.93
N TYR A 106 34.67 31.07 -64.94
CA TYR A 106 35.92 30.40 -64.55
C TYR A 106 36.50 29.56 -65.70
N GLU A 107 35.68 28.86 -66.48
CA GLU A 107 36.13 28.15 -67.68
C GLU A 107 36.67 29.10 -68.76
N GLY A 108 36.01 30.23 -69.00
CA GLY A 108 36.49 31.26 -69.92
C GLY A 108 37.80 31.93 -69.50
N ILE A 109 38.06 32.02 -68.19
CA ILE A 109 39.37 32.47 -67.65
C ILE A 109 40.43 31.41 -67.91
N LEU A 110 40.11 30.13 -67.68
CA LEU A 110 41.03 29.00 -67.86
C LEU A 110 41.35 28.70 -69.34
N GLU A 111 40.48 29.07 -70.27
CA GLU A 111 40.79 29.04 -71.72
C GLU A 111 41.90 30.02 -72.11
N LYS A 112 41.96 31.18 -71.44
CA LYS A 112 42.96 32.24 -71.68
C LYS A 112 44.25 32.01 -70.88
N ASP A 113 44.11 31.49 -69.66
CA ASP A 113 45.19 31.21 -68.73
C ASP A 113 44.94 29.88 -68.00
N LYS A 114 45.51 28.80 -68.54
CA LYS A 114 45.35 27.44 -68.01
C LYS A 114 45.99 27.24 -66.64
N GLU A 115 46.90 28.11 -66.23
CA GLU A 115 47.65 28.00 -64.98
C GLU A 115 47.03 28.83 -63.83
N ASN A 116 45.83 29.40 -64.04
CA ASN A 116 45.15 30.23 -63.05
C ASN A 116 44.56 29.41 -61.89
N VAL A 117 45.30 29.35 -60.78
CA VAL A 117 44.95 28.57 -59.57
C VAL A 117 43.62 29.02 -58.95
N GLU A 118 43.34 30.33 -58.86
CA GLU A 118 42.10 30.84 -58.27
C GLU A 118 40.86 30.47 -59.10
N ALA A 119 40.99 30.46 -60.42
CA ALA A 119 39.91 30.03 -61.33
C ALA A 119 39.68 28.51 -61.28
N LEU A 120 40.73 27.69 -61.14
CA LEU A 120 40.61 26.23 -60.93
C LEU A 120 39.88 25.89 -59.63
N ILE A 121 40.23 26.56 -58.54
CA ILE A 121 39.54 26.40 -57.24
C ILE A 121 38.08 26.85 -57.35
N GLY A 122 37.84 28.02 -57.95
CA GLY A 122 36.49 28.53 -58.19
C GLY A 122 35.62 27.57 -59.01
N LYS A 123 36.16 27.02 -60.10
CA LYS A 123 35.57 25.95 -60.91
C LYS A 123 35.26 24.71 -60.08
N GLY A 124 36.24 24.22 -59.30
CA GLY A 124 36.09 23.06 -58.43
C GLY A 124 34.95 23.23 -57.41
N ILE A 125 34.84 24.40 -56.77
CA ILE A 125 33.76 24.70 -55.81
C ILE A 125 32.41 24.72 -56.51
N CYS A 126 32.29 25.35 -57.68
CA CYS A 126 31.04 25.38 -58.44
C CYS A 126 30.60 23.98 -58.89
N LEU A 127 31.54 23.11 -59.27
CA LEU A 127 31.27 21.72 -59.62
C LEU A 127 30.88 20.89 -58.39
N GLN A 128 31.56 21.09 -57.25
CA GLN A 128 31.22 20.46 -55.97
C GLN A 128 29.80 20.81 -55.54
N MET A 129 29.41 22.08 -55.60
CA MET A 129 28.06 22.55 -55.24
C MET A 129 26.98 22.02 -56.20
N GLN A 130 27.36 21.62 -57.41
CA GLN A 130 26.49 20.93 -58.38
C GLN A 130 26.50 19.40 -58.23
N SER A 131 27.13 18.86 -57.18
CA SER A 131 27.29 17.42 -56.93
C SER A 131 28.11 16.67 -58.00
N LEU A 132 28.89 17.37 -58.82
CA LEU A 132 29.79 16.79 -59.81
C LEU A 132 31.16 16.50 -59.18
N ARG A 133 31.22 15.42 -58.41
CA ARG A 133 32.37 15.10 -57.53
C ARG A 133 33.69 14.84 -58.26
N ARG A 134 33.70 13.99 -59.30
CA ARG A 134 34.93 13.66 -60.04
C ARG A 134 35.54 14.88 -60.75
N PRO A 135 34.77 15.66 -61.53
CA PRO A 135 35.30 16.88 -62.16
C PRO A 135 35.75 17.94 -61.15
N ALA A 136 35.08 18.04 -59.99
CA ALA A 136 35.49 18.93 -58.91
C ALA A 136 36.85 18.50 -58.33
N PHE A 137 37.02 17.20 -58.04
CA PHE A 137 38.28 16.65 -57.52
C PHE A 137 39.43 16.85 -58.50
N GLU A 138 39.21 16.61 -59.79
CA GLU A 138 40.20 16.87 -60.86
C GLU A 138 40.62 18.34 -60.87
N SER A 139 39.65 19.27 -60.81
CA SER A 139 39.91 20.71 -60.80
C SER A 139 40.71 21.14 -59.55
N PHE A 140 40.43 20.58 -58.38
CA PHE A 140 41.22 20.86 -57.17
C PHE A 140 42.61 20.23 -57.21
N ASN A 141 42.77 19.04 -57.78
CA ASN A 141 44.05 18.37 -57.91
C ASN A 141 44.96 19.09 -58.92
N GLU A 142 44.41 19.60 -60.02
CA GLU A 142 45.12 20.50 -60.95
C GLU A 142 45.58 21.78 -60.23
N ALA A 143 44.71 22.39 -59.40
CA ALA A 143 45.09 23.55 -58.59
C ALA A 143 46.24 23.23 -57.61
N ILE A 144 46.24 22.05 -56.97
CA ILE A 144 47.31 21.59 -56.07
C ILE A 144 48.61 21.32 -56.82
N GLN A 145 48.55 20.81 -58.06
CA GLN A 145 49.76 20.59 -58.87
C GLN A 145 50.46 21.90 -59.24
N LEU A 146 49.69 22.96 -59.49
CA LEU A 146 50.19 24.29 -59.82
C LEU A 146 50.63 25.08 -58.58
N ASP A 147 49.90 24.93 -57.48
CA ASP A 147 50.22 25.52 -56.17
C ASP A 147 50.18 24.44 -55.06
N PRO A 148 51.32 23.77 -54.79
CA PRO A 148 51.41 22.73 -53.78
C PRO A 148 51.19 23.20 -52.34
N GLN A 149 51.09 24.52 -52.09
CA GLN A 149 50.79 25.09 -50.77
C GLN A 149 49.38 25.71 -50.71
N ASN A 150 48.47 25.28 -51.59
CA ASN A 150 47.11 25.80 -51.59
C ASN A 150 46.21 25.15 -50.52
N ALA A 151 46.08 25.79 -49.36
CA ALA A 151 45.24 25.30 -48.26
C ALA A 151 43.75 25.16 -48.64
N CYS A 152 43.24 26.03 -49.53
CA CYS A 152 41.83 26.01 -49.95
C CYS A 152 41.52 24.75 -50.78
N ALA A 153 42.35 24.44 -51.77
CA ALA A 153 42.18 23.26 -52.62
C ALA A 153 42.26 21.95 -51.81
N PHE A 154 43.23 21.82 -50.90
CA PHE A 154 43.33 20.66 -50.00
C PHE A 154 42.10 20.52 -49.09
N THR A 155 41.56 21.64 -48.58
CA THR A 155 40.35 21.62 -47.75
C THR A 155 39.15 21.10 -48.54
N HIS A 156 38.95 21.57 -49.77
CA HIS A 156 37.84 21.11 -50.60
C HIS A 156 37.99 19.65 -51.05
N CYS A 157 39.21 19.16 -51.30
CA CYS A 157 39.48 17.73 -51.48
C CYS A 157 39.09 16.92 -50.23
N GLY A 158 39.42 17.41 -49.03
CA GLY A 158 39.03 16.78 -47.77
C GLY A 158 37.50 16.70 -47.59
N ILE A 159 36.77 17.74 -47.99
CA ILE A 159 35.29 17.74 -47.94
C ILE A 159 34.73 16.65 -48.86
N LEU A 160 35.26 16.54 -50.09
CA LEU A 160 34.84 15.48 -51.03
C LEU A 160 35.12 14.08 -50.48
N TYR A 161 36.28 13.83 -49.86
CA TYR A 161 36.58 12.54 -49.23
C TYR A 161 35.65 12.24 -48.05
N LYS A 162 35.31 13.26 -47.25
CA LYS A 162 34.35 13.10 -46.15
C LYS A 162 32.97 12.71 -46.69
N ASP A 163 32.50 13.34 -47.76
CA ASP A 163 31.22 13.05 -48.41
C ASP A 163 31.16 11.64 -49.04
N GLU A 164 32.32 11.02 -49.28
CA GLU A 164 32.45 9.62 -49.71
C GLU A 164 32.56 8.63 -48.54
N GLY A 165 32.59 9.11 -47.29
CA GLY A 165 32.80 8.30 -46.09
C GLY A 165 34.26 7.91 -45.84
N ARG A 166 35.20 8.46 -46.62
CA ARG A 166 36.64 8.20 -46.52
C ARG A 166 37.29 9.13 -45.48
N LEU A 167 36.96 8.91 -44.22
CA LEU A 167 37.33 9.82 -43.11
C LEU A 167 38.85 9.96 -42.92
N LEU A 168 39.63 8.89 -43.12
CA LEU A 168 41.09 8.94 -42.98
C LEU A 168 41.73 9.81 -44.08
N ASP A 169 41.31 9.62 -45.34
CA ASP A 169 41.79 10.42 -46.48
C ASP A 169 41.38 11.89 -46.35
N ALA A 170 40.17 12.15 -45.80
CA ALA A 170 39.71 13.49 -45.49
C ALA A 170 40.60 14.15 -44.43
N ALA A 171 40.90 13.46 -43.33
CA ALA A 171 41.77 13.95 -42.27
C ALA A 171 43.19 14.28 -42.79
N GLU A 172 43.76 13.39 -43.62
CA GLU A 172 45.08 13.63 -44.25
C GLU A 172 45.06 14.88 -45.15
N SER A 173 43.98 15.07 -45.92
CA SER A 173 43.83 16.23 -46.79
C SER A 173 43.73 17.54 -46.01
N TYR A 174 42.98 17.56 -44.90
CA TYR A 174 42.93 18.75 -44.03
C TYR A 174 44.26 19.00 -43.29
N GLN A 175 45.00 17.95 -42.90
CA GLN A 175 46.33 18.10 -42.33
C GLN A 175 47.32 18.71 -43.34
N LYS A 176 47.24 18.32 -44.62
CA LYS A 176 48.01 18.95 -45.70
C LYS A 176 47.62 20.42 -45.86
N ALA A 177 46.34 20.75 -45.78
CA ALA A 177 45.87 22.15 -45.81
C ALA A 177 46.47 22.98 -44.66
N LEU A 178 46.47 22.45 -43.43
CA LEU A 178 47.06 23.12 -42.27
C LEU A 178 48.60 23.13 -42.26
N GLY A 179 49.23 22.17 -42.94
CA GLY A 179 50.66 22.20 -43.19
C GLY A 179 51.07 23.31 -44.15
N ALA A 180 50.18 23.67 -45.08
CA ALA A 180 50.37 24.76 -46.02
C ALA A 180 50.04 26.13 -45.41
N ASP A 181 48.94 26.23 -44.66
CA ASP A 181 48.59 27.42 -43.87
C ASP A 181 48.04 27.01 -42.49
N PRO A 182 48.85 27.08 -41.43
CA PRO A 182 48.43 26.74 -40.07
C PRO A 182 47.30 27.63 -39.52
N SER A 183 47.07 28.80 -40.11
CA SER A 183 46.03 29.76 -39.70
C SER A 183 44.71 29.58 -40.46
N TYR A 184 44.64 28.61 -41.39
CA TYR A 184 43.47 28.38 -42.23
C TYR A 184 42.31 27.73 -41.47
N LYS A 185 41.48 28.58 -40.85
CA LYS A 185 40.35 28.18 -39.99
C LYS A 185 39.42 27.12 -40.59
N PRO A 186 39.00 27.19 -41.88
CA PRO A 186 38.10 26.19 -42.43
C PRO A 186 38.67 24.76 -42.41
N ALA A 187 39.98 24.61 -42.65
CA ALA A 187 40.63 23.29 -42.55
C ALA A 187 40.69 22.79 -41.11
N ALA A 188 40.97 23.68 -40.15
CA ALA A 188 41.02 23.32 -38.73
C ALA A 188 39.64 22.84 -38.23
N GLU A 189 38.57 23.57 -38.54
CA GLU A 189 37.19 23.20 -38.20
C GLU A 189 36.82 21.85 -38.85
N CYS A 190 37.06 21.67 -40.15
CA CYS A 190 36.74 20.42 -40.84
C CYS A 190 37.56 19.23 -40.31
N LEU A 191 38.83 19.44 -39.94
CA LEU A 191 39.68 18.41 -39.36
C LEU A 191 39.18 18.01 -37.96
N ALA A 192 38.81 18.96 -37.10
CA ALA A 192 38.26 18.67 -35.78
C ALA A 192 36.96 17.85 -35.86
N ILE A 193 36.08 18.18 -36.81
CA ILE A 193 34.86 17.40 -37.07
C ILE A 193 35.21 15.97 -37.50
N VAL A 194 36.08 15.79 -38.50
CA VAL A 194 36.42 14.45 -39.02
C VAL A 194 37.16 13.61 -37.97
N LEU A 195 38.07 14.18 -37.19
CA LEU A 195 38.72 13.47 -36.09
C LEU A 195 37.72 13.00 -35.05
N THR A 196 36.68 13.79 -34.77
CA THR A 196 35.58 13.39 -33.87
C THR A 196 34.71 12.29 -34.48
N ASP A 197 34.43 12.35 -35.79
CA ASP A 197 33.69 11.30 -36.51
C ASP A 197 34.46 9.98 -36.48
N ILE A 198 35.79 10.00 -36.72
CA ILE A 198 36.68 8.84 -36.61
C ILE A 198 36.68 8.31 -35.17
N GLY A 199 36.82 9.19 -34.17
CA GLY A 199 36.80 8.80 -32.77
C GLY A 199 35.50 8.09 -32.38
N THR A 200 34.37 8.57 -32.91
CA THR A 200 33.05 7.96 -32.72
C THR A 200 32.98 6.58 -33.38
N SER A 201 33.46 6.44 -34.61
CA SER A 201 33.52 5.14 -35.30
C SER A 201 34.40 4.12 -34.56
N LEU A 202 35.55 4.53 -34.05
CA LEU A 202 36.45 3.67 -33.28
C LEU A 202 35.82 3.22 -31.95
N LYS A 203 35.17 4.15 -31.24
CA LYS A 203 34.39 3.82 -30.02
C LYS A 203 33.34 2.75 -30.32
N LEU A 204 32.55 2.92 -31.37
CA LEU A 204 31.50 1.96 -31.76
C LEU A 204 32.08 0.60 -32.20
N ALA A 205 33.30 0.57 -32.73
CA ALA A 205 34.02 -0.65 -33.06
C ALA A 205 34.67 -1.34 -31.82
N GLY A 206 34.56 -0.76 -30.63
CA GLY A 206 35.15 -1.29 -29.38
C GLY A 206 36.56 -0.77 -29.08
N ASN A 207 37.18 -0.01 -30.00
CA ASN A 207 38.51 0.57 -29.85
C ASN A 207 38.46 1.90 -29.08
N THR A 208 37.95 1.83 -27.84
CA THR A 208 37.63 3.01 -27.03
C THR A 208 38.83 3.92 -26.78
N GLN A 209 40.01 3.34 -26.51
CA GLN A 209 41.22 4.14 -26.21
C GLN A 209 41.72 4.92 -27.44
N GLU A 210 41.65 4.33 -28.63
CA GLU A 210 41.99 5.02 -29.88
C GLU A 210 40.96 6.10 -30.20
N GLY A 211 39.68 5.85 -29.90
CA GLY A 211 38.61 6.85 -30.01
C GLY A 211 38.87 8.08 -29.13
N ILE A 212 39.24 7.87 -27.86
CA ILE A 212 39.63 8.94 -26.92
C ILE A 212 40.80 9.75 -27.49
N GLN A 213 41.82 9.08 -28.01
CA GLN A 213 42.98 9.73 -28.61
C GLN A 213 42.57 10.65 -29.77
N LYS A 214 41.64 10.21 -30.62
CA LYS A 214 41.12 11.01 -31.74
C LYS A 214 40.32 12.24 -31.28
N TYR A 215 39.55 12.15 -30.19
CA TYR A 215 38.91 13.33 -29.62
C TYR A 215 39.92 14.34 -29.06
N TYR A 216 40.99 13.88 -28.41
CA TYR A 216 42.08 14.78 -27.98
C TYR A 216 42.83 15.40 -29.16
N GLU A 217 43.02 14.66 -30.25
CA GLU A 217 43.56 15.23 -31.50
C GLU A 217 42.63 16.31 -32.06
N ALA A 218 41.31 16.09 -32.06
CA ALA A 218 40.34 17.12 -32.48
C ALA A 218 40.46 18.40 -31.64
N LEU A 219 40.58 18.25 -30.31
CA LEU A 219 40.72 19.38 -29.39
C LEU A 219 42.08 20.10 -29.47
N LYS A 220 43.13 19.42 -29.94
CA LYS A 220 44.41 20.08 -30.25
C LYS A 220 44.32 20.97 -31.48
N VAL A 221 43.47 20.60 -32.43
CA VAL A 221 43.23 21.38 -33.65
C VAL A 221 42.29 22.55 -33.37
N ASP A 222 41.17 22.29 -32.69
CA ASP A 222 40.22 23.30 -32.26
C ASP A 222 39.86 23.12 -30.78
N PRO A 223 40.48 23.92 -29.87
CA PRO A 223 40.20 23.88 -28.44
C PRO A 223 38.77 24.25 -28.05
N HIS A 224 38.02 24.92 -28.93
CA HIS A 224 36.65 25.41 -28.71
C HIS A 224 35.58 24.46 -29.30
N TYR A 225 36.00 23.29 -29.81
CA TYR A 225 35.09 22.35 -30.45
C TYR A 225 34.25 21.54 -29.44
N ALA A 226 33.10 22.09 -29.06
CA ALA A 226 32.18 21.50 -28.07
C ALA A 226 31.81 20.00 -28.30
N PRO A 227 31.57 19.50 -29.53
CA PRO A 227 31.20 18.10 -29.74
C PRO A 227 32.28 17.10 -29.32
N ALA A 228 33.57 17.45 -29.41
CA ALA A 228 34.65 16.58 -28.94
C ALA A 228 34.65 16.46 -27.41
N TYR A 229 34.45 17.56 -26.69
CA TYR A 229 34.27 17.52 -25.23
C TYR A 229 33.04 16.71 -24.83
N TYR A 230 31.91 16.88 -25.51
CA TYR A 230 30.70 16.10 -25.25
C TYR A 230 30.94 14.60 -25.44
N ASN A 231 31.55 14.19 -26.57
CA ASN A 231 31.81 12.78 -26.86
C ASN A 231 32.83 12.15 -25.89
N LEU A 232 33.85 12.91 -25.46
CA LEU A 232 34.72 12.48 -24.35
C LEU A 232 33.91 12.26 -23.07
N GLY A 233 33.00 13.18 -22.74
CA GLY A 233 32.11 13.04 -21.59
C GLY A 233 31.27 11.76 -21.64
N VAL A 234 30.71 11.44 -22.81
CA VAL A 234 29.94 10.19 -23.02
C VAL A 234 30.82 8.97 -22.77
N VAL A 235 32.03 8.92 -23.34
CA VAL A 235 32.95 7.79 -23.14
C VAL A 235 33.34 7.63 -21.68
N TYR A 236 33.71 8.72 -21.00
CA TYR A 236 34.06 8.67 -19.59
C TYR A 236 32.86 8.29 -18.70
N SER A 237 31.65 8.70 -19.05
CA SER A 237 30.43 8.29 -18.36
C SER A 237 30.17 6.78 -18.49
N GLU A 238 30.37 6.21 -19.68
CA GLU A 238 30.27 4.76 -19.91
C GLU A 238 31.36 3.97 -19.16
N MET A 239 32.54 4.56 -19.00
CA MET A 239 33.63 4.03 -18.17
C MET A 239 33.42 4.24 -16.66
N MET A 240 32.27 4.80 -16.24
CA MET A 240 31.95 5.16 -14.85
C MET A 240 32.92 6.18 -14.21
N GLN A 241 33.70 6.92 -15.02
CA GLN A 241 34.57 8.00 -14.58
C GLN A 241 33.79 9.32 -14.54
N TYR A 242 32.86 9.41 -13.60
CA TYR A 242 31.85 10.48 -13.57
C TYR A 242 32.41 11.89 -13.38
N ASP A 243 33.47 12.10 -12.59
CA ASP A 243 34.04 13.44 -12.39
C ASP A 243 34.71 13.98 -13.68
N THR A 244 35.42 13.10 -14.38
CA THR A 244 36.00 13.41 -15.69
C THR A 244 34.90 13.69 -16.71
N ALA A 245 33.84 12.88 -16.72
CA ALA A 245 32.70 13.07 -17.61
C ALA A 245 32.00 14.41 -17.39
N LEU A 246 31.75 14.79 -16.12
CA LEU A 246 31.17 16.09 -15.75
C LEU A 246 32.06 17.24 -16.21
N THR A 247 33.38 17.16 -15.97
CA THR A 247 34.34 18.17 -16.43
C THR A 247 34.29 18.34 -17.95
N CYS A 248 34.18 17.24 -18.69
CA CYS A 248 34.03 17.26 -20.15
C CYS A 248 32.70 17.90 -20.58
N TYR A 249 31.58 17.57 -19.94
CA TYR A 249 30.29 18.18 -20.25
C TYR A 249 30.22 19.66 -19.90
N GLU A 250 30.81 20.08 -18.77
CA GLU A 250 30.94 21.48 -18.37
C GLU A 250 31.72 22.29 -19.40
N LYS A 251 32.83 21.76 -19.92
CA LYS A 251 33.54 22.38 -21.04
C LYS A 251 32.70 22.44 -22.31
N ALA A 252 31.97 21.39 -22.64
CA ALA A 252 31.10 21.38 -23.82
C ALA A 252 30.01 22.48 -23.74
N VAL A 253 29.39 22.68 -22.58
CA VAL A 253 28.39 23.74 -22.39
C VAL A 253 29.00 25.13 -22.21
N LEU A 254 30.27 25.24 -21.79
CA LEU A 254 30.99 26.51 -21.77
C LEU A 254 31.21 27.03 -23.20
N GLU A 255 31.69 26.15 -24.09
CA GLU A 255 31.92 26.50 -25.50
C GLU A 255 30.60 26.65 -26.28
N ARG A 256 29.58 25.84 -25.96
CA ARG A 256 28.25 25.92 -26.57
C ARG A 256 27.15 25.89 -25.50
N PRO A 257 26.71 27.06 -24.99
CA PRO A 257 25.70 27.14 -23.92
C PRO A 257 24.33 26.51 -24.26
N MET A 258 24.04 26.30 -25.54
CA MET A 258 22.80 25.67 -26.05
C MET A 258 22.98 24.17 -26.36
N TYR A 259 23.89 23.46 -25.70
CA TYR A 259 24.10 22.01 -25.87
C TYR A 259 23.19 21.21 -24.92
N ALA A 260 21.95 20.95 -25.33
CA ALA A 260 20.91 20.35 -24.49
C ALA A 260 21.29 18.93 -23.98
N GLU A 261 21.91 18.12 -24.83
CA GLU A 261 22.32 16.74 -24.53
C GLU A 261 23.35 16.68 -23.40
N ALA A 262 24.26 17.65 -23.34
CA ALA A 262 25.29 17.73 -22.29
C ALA A 262 24.64 17.96 -20.93
N TYR A 263 23.70 18.92 -20.82
CA TYR A 263 22.94 19.13 -19.58
C TYR A 263 22.12 17.89 -19.19
N CYS A 264 21.48 17.20 -20.14
CA CYS A 264 20.73 15.98 -19.85
C CYS A 264 21.65 14.88 -19.27
N ASN A 265 22.83 14.67 -19.84
CA ASN A 265 23.77 13.65 -19.37
C ASN A 265 24.40 14.02 -18.01
N MET A 266 24.70 15.30 -17.77
CA MET A 266 25.11 15.77 -16.43
C MET A 266 24.02 15.47 -15.39
N GLY A 267 22.75 15.74 -15.71
CA GLY A 267 21.64 15.44 -14.81
C GLY A 267 21.52 13.96 -14.47
N VAL A 268 21.74 13.06 -15.44
CA VAL A 268 21.76 11.60 -15.21
C VAL A 268 22.87 11.21 -14.23
N ILE A 269 24.06 11.79 -14.37
CA ILE A 269 25.18 11.53 -13.45
C ILE A 269 24.85 12.00 -12.04
N TYR A 270 24.34 13.23 -11.86
CA TYR A 270 23.95 13.76 -10.55
C TYR A 270 22.86 12.91 -9.89
N LYS A 271 21.85 12.47 -10.66
CA LYS A 271 20.80 11.57 -10.17
C LYS A 271 21.38 10.25 -9.66
N ASN A 272 22.30 9.64 -10.41
CA ASN A 272 22.94 8.39 -10.01
C ASN A 272 23.84 8.54 -8.77
N ARG A 273 24.30 9.77 -8.47
CA ARG A 273 25.01 10.11 -7.21
C ARG A 273 24.07 10.40 -6.04
N GLY A 274 22.76 10.48 -6.27
CA GLY A 274 21.76 10.87 -5.27
C GLY A 274 21.63 12.38 -5.05
N ASP A 275 22.33 13.20 -5.85
CA ASP A 275 22.19 14.67 -5.84
C ASP A 275 21.04 15.06 -6.78
N LEU A 276 19.82 14.97 -6.25
CA LEU A 276 18.58 15.15 -7.01
C LEU A 276 18.36 16.62 -7.38
N GLU A 277 18.79 17.55 -6.52
CA GLU A 277 18.66 18.98 -6.72
C GLU A 277 19.53 19.45 -7.91
N SER A 278 20.80 19.03 -7.96
CA SER A 278 21.68 19.31 -9.11
C SER A 278 21.18 18.64 -10.40
N ALA A 279 20.63 17.42 -10.29
CA ALA A 279 20.04 16.72 -11.43
C ALA A 279 18.86 17.49 -12.02
N ILE A 280 17.93 17.95 -11.17
CA ILE A 280 16.78 18.78 -11.55
C ILE A 280 17.24 20.06 -12.22
N ALA A 281 18.23 20.78 -11.65
CA ALA A 281 18.76 22.00 -12.25
C ALA A 281 19.33 21.77 -13.65
N CYS A 282 20.02 20.65 -13.86
CA CYS A 282 20.53 20.26 -15.18
C CYS A 282 19.39 19.97 -16.16
N TYR A 283 18.34 19.24 -15.75
CA TYR A 283 17.18 18.97 -16.60
C TYR A 283 16.37 20.22 -16.93
N GLU A 284 16.18 21.14 -15.97
CA GLU A 284 15.53 22.43 -16.22
C GLU A 284 16.30 23.25 -17.26
N ARG A 285 17.63 23.23 -17.19
CA ARG A 285 18.47 23.91 -18.19
C ARG A 285 18.41 23.24 -19.55
N CYS A 286 18.41 21.91 -19.60
CA CYS A 286 18.17 21.14 -20.83
C CYS A 286 16.84 21.51 -21.48
N LEU A 287 15.75 21.55 -20.71
CA LEU A 287 14.40 21.86 -21.19
C LEU A 287 14.20 23.35 -21.52
N THR A 288 15.02 24.24 -20.95
CA THR A 288 15.06 25.66 -21.36
C THR A 288 15.65 25.80 -22.76
N VAL A 289 16.68 25.01 -23.08
CA VAL A 289 17.32 25.00 -24.41
C VAL A 289 16.47 24.24 -25.43
N SER A 290 15.92 23.08 -25.05
CA SER A 290 15.10 22.22 -25.90
C SER A 290 13.85 21.75 -25.14
N PRO A 291 12.73 22.51 -25.22
CA PRO A 291 11.50 22.19 -24.47
C PRO A 291 10.85 20.84 -24.81
N ASN A 292 11.15 20.28 -25.99
CA ASN A 292 10.60 19.01 -26.47
C ASN A 292 11.57 17.83 -26.26
N PHE A 293 12.58 17.99 -25.40
CA PHE A 293 13.53 16.91 -25.10
C PHE A 293 12.90 15.85 -24.18
N GLU A 294 12.21 14.87 -24.78
CA GLU A 294 11.40 13.87 -24.06
C GLU A 294 12.19 13.06 -23.02
N ILE A 295 13.45 12.71 -23.31
CA ILE A 295 14.32 11.99 -22.37
C ILE A 295 14.54 12.80 -21.08
N ALA A 296 14.71 14.12 -21.20
CA ALA A 296 14.93 15.02 -20.06
C ALA A 296 13.64 15.21 -19.27
N LYS A 297 12.47 15.29 -19.93
CA LYS A 297 11.16 15.32 -19.24
C LYS A 297 10.94 14.06 -18.40
N ASN A 298 11.23 12.88 -18.96
CA ASN A 298 11.11 11.61 -18.26
C ASN A 298 12.06 11.53 -17.06
N ASN A 299 13.34 11.87 -17.26
CA ASN A 299 14.32 11.87 -16.18
C ASN A 299 14.01 12.92 -15.09
N MET A 300 13.47 14.07 -15.47
CA MET A 300 12.97 15.10 -14.55
C MET A 300 11.82 14.57 -13.69
N ALA A 301 10.85 13.87 -14.28
CA ALA A 301 9.75 13.26 -13.54
C ALA A 301 10.23 12.23 -12.51
N ILE A 302 11.23 11.41 -12.87
CA ILE A 302 11.85 10.44 -11.96
C ILE A 302 12.54 11.18 -10.80
N ALA A 303 13.44 12.13 -11.10
CA ALA A 303 14.18 12.86 -10.07
C ALA A 303 13.27 13.63 -9.10
N LEU A 304 12.20 14.25 -9.61
CA LEU A 304 11.18 14.91 -8.77
C LEU A 304 10.43 13.91 -7.88
N THR A 305 10.17 12.71 -8.37
CA THR A 305 9.51 11.66 -7.58
C THR A 305 10.41 11.13 -6.48
N ASP A 306 11.69 10.91 -6.78
CA ASP A 306 12.69 10.50 -5.80
C ASP A 306 12.84 11.57 -4.70
N LEU A 307 12.89 12.86 -5.10
CA LEU A 307 12.99 13.98 -4.16
C LEU A 307 11.74 14.13 -3.29
N GLY A 308 10.55 14.02 -3.90
CA GLY A 308 9.28 14.04 -3.17
C GLY A 308 9.19 12.92 -2.14
N THR A 309 9.73 11.73 -2.47
CA THR A 309 9.78 10.59 -1.54
C THR A 309 10.73 10.83 -0.38
N LYS A 310 11.91 11.38 -0.64
CA LYS A 310 12.86 11.79 0.41
C LYS A 310 12.22 12.78 1.39
N ILE A 311 11.61 13.85 0.89
CA ILE A 311 10.99 14.90 1.71
C ILE A 311 9.78 14.38 2.51
N LYS A 312 8.96 13.51 1.90
CA LYS A 312 7.87 12.84 2.62
C LYS A 312 8.40 12.02 3.80
N LEU A 313 9.49 11.26 3.60
CA LEU A 313 10.12 10.45 4.66
C LEU A 313 10.75 11.30 5.77
N GLU A 314 11.16 12.54 5.47
CA GLU A 314 11.62 13.52 6.47
C GLU A 314 10.46 14.14 7.27
N GLY A 315 9.20 13.89 6.87
CA GLY A 315 7.99 14.26 7.59
C GLY A 315 7.11 15.32 6.92
N ASP A 316 7.58 15.94 5.83
CA ASP A 316 6.81 16.94 5.08
C ASP A 316 6.05 16.30 3.90
N ILE A 317 4.91 15.70 4.25
CA ILE A 317 4.06 14.97 3.28
C ILE A 317 3.47 15.94 2.23
N GLU A 318 3.13 17.17 2.63
CA GLU A 318 2.51 18.15 1.73
C GLU A 318 3.48 18.60 0.64
N GLN A 319 4.73 18.87 1.02
CA GLN A 319 5.78 19.19 0.06
C GLN A 319 6.11 17.99 -0.84
N GLY A 320 6.13 16.77 -0.30
CA GLY A 320 6.25 15.54 -1.08
C GLY A 320 5.18 15.42 -2.17
N VAL A 321 3.92 15.69 -1.82
CA VAL A 321 2.78 15.74 -2.76
C VAL A 321 2.98 16.79 -3.85
N ALA A 322 3.51 17.97 -3.52
CA ALA A 322 3.79 19.02 -4.51
C ALA A 322 4.82 18.54 -5.55
N TYR A 323 5.87 17.85 -5.11
CA TYR A 323 6.89 17.30 -6.01
C TYR A 323 6.34 16.19 -6.90
N TYR A 324 5.52 15.28 -6.38
CA TYR A 324 4.89 14.25 -7.22
C TYR A 324 3.95 14.84 -8.28
N LYS A 325 3.20 15.89 -7.94
CA LYS A 325 2.38 16.62 -8.92
C LYS A 325 3.25 17.29 -9.98
N LYS A 326 4.37 17.90 -9.58
CA LYS A 326 5.35 18.48 -10.51
C LYS A 326 5.94 17.40 -11.42
N ALA A 327 6.18 16.18 -10.94
CA ALA A 327 6.62 15.07 -11.77
C ALA A 327 5.60 14.71 -12.87
N LEU A 328 4.31 14.67 -12.53
CA LEU A 328 3.24 14.37 -13.49
C LEU A 328 3.03 15.47 -14.54
N TYR A 329 3.46 16.70 -14.28
CA TYR A 329 3.50 17.75 -15.30
C TYR A 329 4.48 17.41 -16.44
N TYR A 330 5.63 16.81 -16.12
CA TYR A 330 6.63 16.41 -17.12
C TYR A 330 6.31 15.06 -17.75
N ASN A 331 5.78 14.11 -16.98
CA ASN A 331 5.32 12.82 -17.49
C ASN A 331 3.99 12.41 -16.83
N TRP A 332 2.89 12.72 -17.49
CA TRP A 332 1.53 12.48 -16.99
C TRP A 332 1.14 11.00 -16.96
N ARG A 333 1.91 10.10 -17.59
CA ARG A 333 1.69 8.63 -17.55
C ARG A 333 2.61 7.94 -16.53
N TYR A 334 3.30 8.69 -15.68
CA TYR A 334 4.28 8.12 -14.78
C TYR A 334 3.61 7.44 -13.57
N ALA A 335 3.45 6.12 -13.67
CA ALA A 335 2.75 5.31 -12.67
C ALA A 335 3.36 5.37 -11.26
N ASP A 336 4.69 5.45 -11.14
CA ASP A 336 5.35 5.49 -9.82
C ASP A 336 5.03 6.80 -9.06
N ALA A 337 4.97 7.94 -9.75
CA ALA A 337 4.53 9.20 -9.17
C ALA A 337 3.06 9.15 -8.74
N MET A 338 2.20 8.49 -9.52
CA MET A 338 0.79 8.26 -9.15
C MET A 338 0.68 7.36 -7.93
N TYR A 339 1.40 6.24 -7.89
CA TYR A 339 1.43 5.35 -6.73
C TYR A 339 1.86 6.10 -5.46
N ASN A 340 2.95 6.87 -5.54
CA ASN A 340 3.46 7.64 -4.41
C ASN A 340 2.50 8.76 -3.97
N LEU A 341 1.76 9.38 -4.90
CA LEU A 341 0.64 10.27 -4.54
C LEU A 341 -0.47 9.52 -3.81
N GLY A 342 -0.82 8.32 -4.26
CA GLY A 342 -1.79 7.45 -3.60
C GLY A 342 -1.39 7.16 -2.16
N VAL A 343 -0.12 6.81 -1.94
CA VAL A 343 0.45 6.58 -0.61
C VAL A 343 0.39 7.84 0.24
N ALA A 344 0.86 8.98 -0.26
CA ALA A 344 0.86 10.24 0.49
C ALA A 344 -0.55 10.69 0.86
N TYR A 345 -1.53 10.59 -0.04
CA TYR A 345 -2.93 10.89 0.30
C TYR A 345 -3.52 9.90 1.31
N GLY A 346 -3.12 8.63 1.26
CA GLY A 346 -3.47 7.62 2.26
C GLY A 346 -2.95 7.99 3.65
N GLU A 347 -1.68 8.42 3.76
CA GLU A 347 -1.07 8.90 5.01
C GLU A 347 -1.78 10.17 5.54
N MET A 348 -2.29 11.02 4.65
CA MET A 348 -3.12 12.19 5.00
C MET A 348 -4.60 11.84 5.29
N LEU A 349 -4.98 10.55 5.30
CA LEU A 349 -6.36 10.06 5.44
C LEU A 349 -7.34 10.57 4.36
N LYS A 350 -6.81 11.06 3.23
CA LYS A 350 -7.60 11.49 2.05
C LYS A 350 -7.84 10.30 1.13
N PHE A 351 -8.56 9.29 1.64
CA PHE A 351 -8.72 7.99 0.99
C PHE A 351 -9.36 8.05 -0.41
N ASP A 352 -10.27 9.01 -0.69
CA ASP A 352 -10.86 9.15 -2.03
C ASP A 352 -9.80 9.55 -3.07
N MET A 353 -8.88 10.43 -2.70
CA MET A 353 -7.76 10.80 -3.57
C MET A 353 -6.76 9.65 -3.71
N ALA A 354 -6.52 8.90 -2.63
CA ALA A 354 -5.66 7.73 -2.66
C ALA A 354 -6.17 6.67 -3.65
N VAL A 355 -7.48 6.37 -3.62
CA VAL A 355 -8.14 5.45 -4.55
C VAL A 355 -7.92 5.87 -6.00
N ILE A 356 -8.20 7.13 -6.35
CA ILE A 356 -8.02 7.65 -7.71
C ILE A 356 -6.59 7.42 -8.20
N PHE A 357 -5.60 7.78 -7.38
CA PHE A 357 -4.20 7.68 -7.80
C PHE A 357 -3.69 6.24 -7.85
N TYR A 358 -4.18 5.34 -7.00
CA TYR A 358 -3.88 3.91 -7.12
C TYR A 358 -4.51 3.29 -8.37
N GLU A 359 -5.76 3.63 -8.69
CA GLU A 359 -6.42 3.17 -9.93
C GLU A 359 -5.68 3.67 -11.18
N LEU A 360 -5.24 4.93 -11.19
CA LEU A 360 -4.43 5.49 -12.28
C LEU A 360 -3.06 4.80 -12.37
N ALA A 361 -2.37 4.60 -11.25
CA ALA A 361 -1.08 3.90 -11.22
C ALA A 361 -1.21 2.49 -11.80
N PHE A 362 -2.25 1.75 -11.41
CA PHE A 362 -2.53 0.41 -11.94
C PHE A 362 -2.93 0.43 -13.43
N HIS A 363 -3.67 1.46 -13.87
CA HIS A 363 -4.04 1.62 -15.27
C HIS A 363 -2.82 1.79 -16.18
N PHE A 364 -1.87 2.66 -15.81
CA PHE A 364 -0.67 2.91 -16.61
C PHE A 364 0.43 1.87 -16.39
N ASN A 365 0.44 1.19 -15.24
CA ASN A 365 1.32 0.07 -14.95
C ASN A 365 0.56 -1.08 -14.26
N PRO A 366 -0.01 -2.02 -15.05
CA PRO A 366 -0.71 -3.19 -14.51
C PRO A 366 0.17 -4.13 -13.67
N LEU A 367 1.50 -3.91 -13.66
CA LEU A 367 2.44 -4.68 -12.83
C LEU A 367 2.69 -4.05 -11.45
N CYS A 368 2.10 -2.89 -11.16
CA CYS A 368 2.15 -2.22 -9.86
C CYS A 368 1.21 -2.93 -8.87
N ALA A 369 1.67 -4.07 -8.35
CA ALA A 369 0.93 -4.88 -7.38
C ALA A 369 0.71 -4.14 -6.06
N GLU A 370 1.61 -3.22 -5.71
CA GLU A 370 1.57 -2.40 -4.50
C GLU A 370 0.36 -1.47 -4.50
N ALA A 371 0.10 -0.78 -5.62
CA ALA A 371 -1.08 0.08 -5.78
C ALA A 371 -2.38 -0.72 -5.61
N CYS A 372 -2.45 -1.88 -6.26
CA CYS A 372 -3.65 -2.73 -6.21
C CYS A 372 -3.85 -3.35 -4.82
N ASN A 373 -2.78 -3.72 -4.11
CA ASN A 373 -2.87 -4.22 -2.74
C ASN A 373 -3.39 -3.12 -1.80
N ASN A 374 -2.84 -1.90 -1.89
CA ASN A 374 -3.30 -0.78 -1.06
C ASN A 374 -4.76 -0.39 -1.39
N LEU A 375 -5.15 -0.45 -2.66
CA LEU A 375 -6.52 -0.26 -3.09
C LEU A 375 -7.47 -1.31 -2.49
N GLY A 376 -7.07 -2.59 -2.52
CA GLY A 376 -7.80 -3.69 -1.89
C GLY A 376 -7.97 -3.51 -0.38
N VAL A 377 -6.96 -2.98 0.32
CA VAL A 377 -7.05 -2.67 1.76
C VAL A 377 -8.08 -1.58 2.00
N ILE A 378 -8.04 -0.48 1.23
CA ILE A 378 -9.02 0.60 1.34
C ILE A 378 -10.44 0.11 1.08
N TYR A 379 -10.65 -0.71 0.03
CA TYR A 379 -11.97 -1.25 -0.27
C TYR A 379 -12.48 -2.21 0.82
N LYS A 380 -11.61 -3.04 1.39
CA LYS A 380 -11.93 -3.88 2.55
C LYS A 380 -12.36 -3.03 3.75
N ASP A 381 -11.60 -1.99 4.07
CA ASP A 381 -11.89 -1.10 5.22
C ASP A 381 -13.18 -0.29 5.00
N ARG A 382 -13.58 -0.05 3.73
CA ARG A 382 -14.87 0.53 3.33
C ARG A 382 -16.01 -0.50 3.21
N GLU A 383 -15.80 -1.73 3.66
CA GLU A 383 -16.76 -2.86 3.56
C GLU A 383 -17.17 -3.24 2.13
N ASN A 384 -16.46 -2.74 1.11
CA ASN A 384 -16.66 -3.14 -0.29
C ASN A 384 -15.80 -4.38 -0.58
N LEU A 385 -16.24 -5.51 -0.02
CA LEU A 385 -15.49 -6.77 -0.08
C LEU A 385 -15.33 -7.30 -1.51
N ASP A 386 -16.30 -7.05 -2.40
CA ASP A 386 -16.24 -7.51 -3.79
C ASP A 386 -15.13 -6.81 -4.56
N LYS A 387 -15.04 -5.46 -4.48
CA LYS A 387 -13.93 -4.72 -5.07
C LYS A 387 -12.59 -5.08 -4.44
N ALA A 388 -12.55 -5.36 -3.14
CA ALA A 388 -11.33 -5.82 -2.48
C ALA A 388 -10.86 -7.17 -3.07
N VAL A 389 -11.78 -8.13 -3.27
CA VAL A 389 -11.49 -9.40 -3.95
C VAL A 389 -10.98 -9.16 -5.36
N GLU A 390 -11.66 -8.32 -6.16
CA GLU A 390 -11.23 -7.99 -7.54
C GLU A 390 -9.79 -7.47 -7.57
N CYS A 391 -9.43 -6.57 -6.64
CA CYS A 391 -8.08 -6.03 -6.53
C CYS A 391 -7.05 -7.14 -6.26
N TYR A 392 -7.27 -7.94 -5.20
CA TYR A 392 -6.32 -9.00 -4.85
C TYR A 392 -6.24 -10.10 -5.93
N GLN A 393 -7.37 -10.44 -6.55
CA GLN A 393 -7.42 -11.43 -7.64
C GLN A 393 -6.65 -10.93 -8.87
N ALA A 394 -6.76 -9.66 -9.22
CA ALA A 394 -6.01 -9.06 -10.32
C ALA A 394 -4.49 -9.19 -10.15
N ILE A 395 -4.00 -9.05 -8.90
CA ILE A 395 -2.57 -9.26 -8.57
C ILE A 395 -2.17 -10.72 -8.77
N LEU A 396 -3.04 -11.67 -8.40
CA LEU A 396 -2.78 -13.10 -8.59
C LEU A 396 -2.73 -13.46 -10.07
N ASP A 397 -3.67 -12.95 -10.86
CA ASP A 397 -3.75 -13.19 -12.30
C ASP A 397 -2.57 -12.58 -13.05
N SER A 398 -2.16 -11.35 -12.69
CA SER A 398 -0.99 -10.69 -13.29
C SER A 398 0.31 -11.43 -12.96
N ASN A 399 0.47 -11.90 -11.72
CA ASN A 399 1.65 -12.65 -11.31
C ASN A 399 1.66 -14.07 -11.90
N LEU A 400 0.51 -14.72 -12.05
CA LEU A 400 0.42 -16.03 -12.72
C LEU A 400 0.72 -15.92 -14.21
N PHE A 401 0.29 -14.84 -14.87
CA PHE A 401 0.66 -14.54 -16.25
C PHE A 401 2.17 -14.28 -16.38
N LEU A 402 2.75 -13.49 -15.47
CA LEU A 402 4.19 -13.23 -15.46
C LEU A 402 5.00 -14.50 -15.20
N LEU A 403 4.56 -15.35 -14.28
CA LEU A 403 5.17 -16.65 -13.98
C LEU A 403 5.10 -17.57 -15.20
N LYS A 404 3.94 -17.66 -15.86
CA LYS A 404 3.80 -18.42 -17.11
C LYS A 404 4.72 -17.87 -18.21
N ARG A 405 4.81 -16.55 -18.36
CA ARG A 405 5.68 -15.90 -19.34
C ARG A 405 7.16 -16.15 -19.04
N LEU A 406 7.61 -15.97 -17.79
CA LEU A 406 8.97 -16.27 -17.34
C LEU A 406 9.31 -17.75 -17.54
N LEU A 407 8.40 -18.67 -17.23
CA LEU A 407 8.58 -20.11 -17.49
C LEU A 407 8.64 -20.43 -19.01
N THR A 408 7.98 -19.63 -19.85
CA THR A 408 8.03 -19.77 -21.32
C THR A 408 9.30 -19.13 -21.91
N GLU A 409 9.80 -18.04 -21.33
CA GLU A 409 11.08 -17.42 -21.72
C GLU A 409 12.29 -18.20 -21.15
N MET A 410 12.12 -18.91 -20.04
CA MET A 410 13.12 -19.79 -19.42
C MET A 410 13.05 -21.26 -19.89
N SER A 411 12.29 -21.57 -20.94
CA SER A 411 12.26 -22.90 -21.57
C SER A 411 13.57 -23.28 -22.29
N PHE A 412 14.71 -22.77 -21.83
CA PHE A 412 16.05 -23.22 -22.18
C PHE A 412 16.84 -23.86 -21.02
N LEU A 413 16.37 -23.82 -19.76
CA LEU A 413 17.05 -24.49 -18.64
C LEU A 413 16.05 -25.10 -17.63
N LEU A 414 15.89 -26.43 -17.74
CA LEU A 414 15.45 -27.43 -16.76
C LEU A 414 14.37 -27.06 -15.71
N PHE A 415 13.21 -27.70 -15.85
CA PHE A 415 12.15 -27.83 -14.85
C PHE A 415 12.67 -28.31 -13.48
N SER A 416 12.60 -27.45 -12.46
CA SER A 416 12.71 -27.83 -11.05
C SER A 416 11.62 -27.13 -10.20
N PRO A 417 10.93 -27.84 -9.30
CA PRO A 417 9.97 -27.26 -8.35
C PRO A 417 10.54 -26.12 -7.48
N ASN A 418 11.86 -26.10 -7.27
CA ASN A 418 12.54 -25.06 -6.48
C ASN A 418 12.54 -23.69 -7.19
N CYS A 419 12.49 -23.66 -8.52
CA CYS A 419 12.49 -22.40 -9.29
C CYS A 419 11.16 -21.65 -9.14
N ILE A 420 10.04 -22.35 -8.90
CA ILE A 420 8.74 -21.73 -8.62
C ILE A 420 8.77 -20.99 -7.27
N HIS A 421 9.40 -21.59 -6.25
CA HIS A 421 9.61 -20.93 -4.97
C HIS A 421 10.49 -19.68 -5.09
N GLU A 422 11.59 -19.76 -5.84
CA GLU A 422 12.47 -18.61 -6.12
C GLU A 422 11.78 -17.51 -6.93
N THR A 423 10.83 -17.85 -7.81
CA THR A 423 10.10 -16.86 -8.62
C THR A 423 8.94 -16.21 -7.87
N LEU A 424 8.23 -16.96 -7.00
CA LEU A 424 7.17 -16.44 -6.12
C LEU A 424 7.71 -15.58 -4.97
N SER A 425 8.98 -15.77 -4.60
CA SER A 425 9.68 -14.94 -3.61
C SER A 425 10.23 -13.62 -4.18
N ILE A 426 10.12 -13.38 -5.49
CA ILE A 426 10.60 -12.13 -6.15
C ILE A 426 9.74 -10.90 -5.82
N LYS A 427 8.52 -11.06 -5.28
CA LYS A 427 7.69 -9.94 -4.84
C LYS A 427 7.13 -10.13 -3.42
N PRO A 428 7.63 -9.37 -2.41
CA PRO A 428 7.07 -9.37 -1.06
C PRO A 428 5.55 -9.15 -1.01
N SER A 429 5.02 -8.33 -1.92
CA SER A 429 3.59 -7.99 -2.06
C SER A 429 2.69 -9.18 -2.45
N PHE A 430 3.24 -10.26 -3.01
CA PHE A 430 2.45 -11.43 -3.41
C PHE A 430 1.91 -12.21 -2.20
N SER A 431 2.77 -12.47 -1.20
CA SER A 431 2.37 -13.14 0.05
C SER A 431 1.35 -12.31 0.85
N GLN A 432 1.53 -10.99 0.86
CA GLN A 432 0.61 -10.04 1.50
C GLN A 432 -0.78 -10.07 0.83
N SER A 433 -0.84 -10.07 -0.50
CA SER A 433 -2.10 -10.10 -1.25
C SER A 433 -2.89 -11.39 -1.02
N LEU A 434 -2.20 -12.55 -0.99
CA LEU A 434 -2.81 -13.85 -0.67
C LEU A 434 -3.38 -13.87 0.75
N ASN A 435 -2.63 -13.37 1.72
CA ASN A 435 -3.10 -13.24 3.10
C ASN A 435 -4.33 -12.32 3.18
N ASN A 436 -4.28 -11.15 2.56
CA ASN A 436 -5.37 -10.18 2.58
C ASN A 436 -6.64 -10.73 1.91
N LEU A 437 -6.50 -11.46 0.81
CA LEU A 437 -7.62 -12.17 0.17
C LEU A 437 -8.21 -13.24 1.10
N GLY A 438 -7.34 -13.98 1.80
CA GLY A 438 -7.73 -14.92 2.83
C GLY A 438 -8.57 -14.27 3.94
N VAL A 439 -8.13 -13.12 4.45
CA VAL A 439 -8.87 -12.33 5.46
C VAL A 439 -10.23 -11.88 4.92
N VAL A 440 -10.31 -11.39 3.68
CA VAL A 440 -11.60 -11.01 3.07
C VAL A 440 -12.53 -12.22 2.96
N TYR A 441 -12.03 -13.39 2.56
CA TYR A 441 -12.81 -14.62 2.53
C TYR A 441 -13.27 -15.07 3.92
N THR A 442 -12.48 -14.87 4.97
CA THR A 442 -12.92 -15.10 6.36
C THR A 442 -14.09 -14.19 6.72
N VAL A 443 -14.05 -12.90 6.34
CA VAL A 443 -15.15 -11.97 6.58
C VAL A 443 -16.41 -12.41 5.84
N GLN A 444 -16.29 -12.81 4.56
CA GLN A 444 -17.37 -13.34 3.72
C GLN A 444 -17.89 -14.73 4.15
N GLY A 445 -17.26 -15.40 5.11
CA GLY A 445 -17.65 -16.75 5.56
C GLY A 445 -17.20 -17.90 4.64
N LYS A 446 -16.34 -17.63 3.66
CA LYS A 446 -15.76 -18.63 2.73
C LYS A 446 -14.54 -19.31 3.37
N MET A 447 -14.77 -20.11 4.41
CA MET A 447 -13.70 -20.61 5.29
C MET A 447 -12.63 -21.46 4.57
N ASP A 448 -13.02 -22.37 3.67
CA ASP A 448 -12.05 -23.20 2.93
C ASP A 448 -11.19 -22.37 1.98
N ALA A 449 -11.81 -21.43 1.26
CA ALA A 449 -11.10 -20.52 0.37
C ALA A 449 -10.14 -19.63 1.17
N ALA A 450 -10.57 -19.15 2.35
CA ALA A 450 -9.72 -18.38 3.26
C ALA A 450 -8.48 -19.17 3.70
N ALA A 451 -8.67 -20.40 4.19
CA ALA A 451 -7.57 -21.28 4.61
C ALA A 451 -6.59 -21.50 3.46
N GLY A 452 -7.11 -21.86 2.28
CA GLY A 452 -6.29 -22.12 1.10
C GLY A 452 -5.48 -20.91 0.63
N MET A 453 -5.98 -19.68 0.78
CA MET A 453 -5.22 -18.48 0.43
C MET A 453 -4.14 -18.14 1.47
N ILE A 454 -4.46 -18.25 2.77
CA ILE A 454 -3.49 -17.98 3.85
C ILE A 454 -2.37 -19.04 3.85
N GLU A 455 -2.70 -20.31 3.63
CA GLU A 455 -1.71 -21.38 3.51
C GLU A 455 -0.79 -21.16 2.31
N LYS A 456 -1.32 -20.71 1.15
CA LYS A 456 -0.48 -20.30 0.02
C LYS A 456 0.41 -19.10 0.34
N ALA A 457 -0.07 -18.15 1.13
CA ALA A 457 0.76 -17.02 1.59
C ALA A 457 1.95 -17.50 2.43
N ILE A 458 1.71 -18.46 3.33
CA ILE A 458 2.75 -19.09 4.17
C ILE A 458 3.73 -19.91 3.33
N ILE A 459 3.25 -20.67 2.33
CA ILE A 459 4.13 -21.41 1.42
C ILE A 459 5.01 -20.46 0.60
N ALA A 460 4.45 -19.33 0.16
CA ALA A 460 5.19 -18.32 -0.61
C ALA A 460 6.21 -17.56 0.27
N ASN A 461 5.87 -17.28 1.52
CA ASN A 461 6.76 -16.66 2.50
C ASN A 461 6.58 -17.28 3.90
N PRO A 462 7.39 -18.29 4.27
CA PRO A 462 7.32 -18.95 5.58
C PRO A 462 7.67 -18.05 6.76
N THR A 463 8.26 -16.88 6.52
CA THR A 463 8.60 -15.89 7.55
C THR A 463 7.55 -14.77 7.66
N TYR A 464 6.41 -14.90 6.97
CA TYR A 464 5.34 -13.90 7.05
C TYR A 464 4.49 -14.11 8.30
N ALA A 465 4.92 -13.53 9.42
CA ALA A 465 4.29 -13.69 10.74
C ALA A 465 2.78 -13.42 10.74
N GLU A 466 2.32 -12.36 10.05
CA GLU A 466 0.91 -11.96 10.04
C GLU A 466 -0.01 -13.05 9.44
N ALA A 467 0.48 -13.81 8.45
CA ALA A 467 -0.29 -14.91 7.86
C ALA A 467 -0.58 -16.02 8.89
N TYR A 468 0.37 -16.32 9.78
CA TYR A 468 0.15 -17.27 10.87
C TYR A 468 -0.86 -16.76 11.90
N ASN A 469 -0.85 -15.47 12.24
CA ASN A 469 -1.89 -14.88 13.09
C ASN A 469 -3.27 -15.01 12.45
N ASN A 470 -3.41 -14.68 11.17
CA ASN A 470 -4.69 -14.73 10.47
C ASN A 470 -5.17 -16.18 10.29
N LEU A 471 -4.25 -17.14 10.08
CA LEU A 471 -4.57 -18.56 10.09
C LEU A 471 -5.09 -19.02 11.46
N GLY A 472 -4.46 -18.56 12.54
CA GLY A 472 -4.93 -18.82 13.91
C GLY A 472 -6.33 -18.27 14.17
N VAL A 473 -6.63 -17.06 13.67
CA VAL A 473 -7.98 -16.46 13.76
C VAL A 473 -9.00 -17.33 13.03
N LEU A 474 -8.68 -17.78 11.82
CA LEU A 474 -9.54 -18.67 11.05
C LEU A 474 -9.79 -20.00 11.77
N TYR A 475 -8.74 -20.65 12.30
CA TYR A 475 -8.87 -21.89 13.05
C TYR A 475 -9.70 -21.72 14.32
N ARG A 476 -9.54 -20.61 15.04
CA ARG A 476 -10.38 -20.29 16.20
C ARG A 476 -11.85 -20.16 15.79
N ASP A 477 -12.13 -19.42 14.73
CA ASP A 477 -13.50 -19.17 14.27
C ASP A 477 -14.21 -20.47 13.86
N VAL A 478 -13.49 -21.44 13.29
CA VAL A 478 -14.04 -22.77 12.94
C VAL A 478 -13.98 -23.81 14.07
N GLY A 479 -13.56 -23.43 15.29
CA GLY A 479 -13.53 -24.29 16.48
C GLY A 479 -12.27 -25.17 16.66
N GLU A 480 -11.26 -25.03 15.80
CA GLU A 480 -10.00 -25.79 15.85
C GLU A 480 -8.99 -25.11 16.79
N ILE A 481 -9.31 -25.05 18.09
CA ILE A 481 -8.57 -24.22 19.06
C ILE A 481 -7.10 -24.62 19.21
N SER A 482 -6.76 -25.90 19.23
CA SER A 482 -5.36 -26.33 19.34
C SER A 482 -4.53 -25.84 18.16
N ARG A 483 -5.05 -25.99 16.93
CA ARG A 483 -4.38 -25.48 15.72
C ARG A 483 -4.28 -23.95 15.72
N ALA A 484 -5.27 -23.26 16.28
CA ALA A 484 -5.22 -21.82 16.45
C ALA A 484 -4.06 -21.40 17.36
N ILE A 485 -3.91 -22.04 18.53
CA ILE A 485 -2.81 -21.79 19.46
C ILE A 485 -1.46 -22.07 18.79
N ASP A 486 -1.32 -23.20 18.09
CA ASP A 486 -0.09 -23.55 17.36
C ASP A 486 0.27 -22.47 16.33
N ALA A 487 -0.71 -21.98 15.56
CA ALA A 487 -0.50 -20.94 14.56
C ALA A 487 -0.05 -19.61 15.21
N TYR A 488 -0.68 -19.19 16.31
CA TYR A 488 -0.23 -18.00 17.04
C TYR A 488 1.17 -18.17 17.62
N GLU A 489 1.54 -19.37 18.07
CA GLU A 489 2.90 -19.65 18.55
C GLU A 489 3.92 -19.62 17.42
N GLN A 490 3.59 -20.07 16.21
CA GLN A 490 4.47 -19.88 15.05
C GLN A 490 4.63 -18.40 14.70
N CYS A 491 3.55 -17.62 14.75
CA CYS A 491 3.63 -16.16 14.58
C CYS A 491 4.60 -15.54 15.60
N LEU A 492 4.47 -15.88 16.88
CA LEU A 492 5.31 -15.37 17.96
C LEU A 492 6.76 -15.88 17.95
N LYS A 493 7.05 -16.99 17.25
CA LYS A 493 8.45 -17.43 17.01
C LYS A 493 9.13 -16.53 15.98
N ILE A 494 8.38 -16.05 14.98
CA ILE A 494 8.89 -15.22 13.89
C ILE A 494 8.93 -13.74 14.32
N ASP A 495 7.81 -13.24 14.85
CA ASP A 495 7.67 -11.91 15.43
C ASP A 495 7.22 -12.03 16.89
N PRO A 496 8.19 -12.10 17.83
CA PRO A 496 7.90 -12.19 19.24
C PRO A 496 7.03 -11.04 19.77
N ASP A 497 7.10 -9.84 19.20
CA ASP A 497 6.36 -8.65 19.67
C ASP A 497 5.00 -8.48 18.94
N SER A 498 4.57 -9.46 18.16
CA SER A 498 3.28 -9.43 17.46
C SER A 498 2.11 -9.32 18.44
N ARG A 499 1.62 -8.08 18.63
CA ARG A 499 0.55 -7.74 19.57
C ARG A 499 -0.72 -8.54 19.30
N ASN A 500 -1.10 -8.72 18.04
CA ASN A 500 -2.31 -9.45 17.69
C ASN A 500 -2.19 -10.94 18.03
N ALA A 501 -1.06 -11.58 17.69
CA ALA A 501 -0.87 -13.00 17.93
C ALA A 501 -0.79 -13.34 19.43
N GLY A 502 -0.08 -12.53 20.23
CA GLY A 502 0.01 -12.75 21.68
C GLY A 502 -1.35 -12.72 22.36
N GLN A 503 -2.16 -11.70 22.06
CA GLN A 503 -3.48 -11.55 22.66
C GLN A 503 -4.47 -12.61 22.15
N ASN A 504 -4.46 -12.90 20.85
CA ASN A 504 -5.30 -13.95 20.27
C ASN A 504 -4.94 -15.33 20.83
N ARG A 505 -3.65 -15.60 21.11
CA ARG A 505 -3.20 -16.81 21.79
C ARG A 505 -3.79 -16.91 23.19
N LEU A 506 -3.69 -15.86 24.00
CA LEU A 506 -4.26 -15.83 25.35
C LEU A 506 -5.77 -16.04 25.33
N LEU A 507 -6.49 -15.37 24.41
CA LEU A 507 -7.91 -15.60 24.20
C LEU A 507 -8.21 -17.06 23.81
N ALA A 508 -7.44 -17.64 22.88
CA ALA A 508 -7.65 -19.00 22.41
C ALA A 508 -7.45 -20.05 23.53
N MET A 509 -6.44 -19.85 24.38
CA MET A 509 -6.18 -20.76 25.50
C MET A 509 -7.33 -20.80 26.52
N ASN A 510 -8.13 -19.73 26.66
CA ASN A 510 -9.30 -19.74 27.55
C ASN A 510 -10.37 -20.77 27.12
N TYR A 511 -10.51 -21.08 25.82
CA TYR A 511 -11.53 -22.03 25.35
C TYR A 511 -11.31 -23.47 25.81
N ILE A 512 -10.06 -23.83 26.12
CA ILE A 512 -9.67 -25.20 26.51
C ILE A 512 -9.15 -25.29 27.95
N ASN A 513 -9.03 -24.16 28.65
CA ASN A 513 -8.53 -24.15 30.02
C ASN A 513 -9.61 -24.54 31.02
N GLU A 514 -9.41 -25.66 31.70
CA GLU A 514 -10.31 -26.15 32.77
C GLU A 514 -9.83 -25.77 34.19
N GLY A 515 -8.66 -25.11 34.32
CA GLY A 515 -8.11 -24.69 35.63
C GLY A 515 -7.40 -25.78 36.42
N HIS A 516 -6.79 -26.75 35.74
CA HIS A 516 -6.01 -27.83 36.38
C HIS A 516 -4.56 -27.43 36.69
N ASP A 517 -4.03 -26.43 35.99
CA ASP A 517 -2.67 -25.90 36.18
C ASP A 517 -2.64 -24.37 35.99
N ASP A 518 -1.48 -23.77 36.27
CA ASP A 518 -1.27 -22.31 36.21
C ASP A 518 -0.75 -21.82 34.85
N LYS A 519 -0.64 -22.68 33.81
CA LYS A 519 0.03 -22.31 32.55
C LYS A 519 -0.64 -21.13 31.85
N LEU A 520 -1.96 -21.06 31.90
CA LEU A 520 -2.68 -19.93 31.32
C LEU A 520 -2.38 -18.63 32.09
N TYR A 521 -2.31 -18.68 33.42
CA TYR A 521 -1.94 -17.53 34.23
C TYR A 521 -0.50 -17.08 33.94
N GLU A 522 0.45 -18.02 33.86
CA GLU A 522 1.84 -17.72 33.50
C GLU A 522 1.95 -17.06 32.13
N ALA A 523 1.22 -17.57 31.14
CA ALA A 523 1.17 -16.97 29.81
C ALA A 523 0.66 -15.52 29.83
N HIS A 524 -0.39 -15.23 30.61
CA HIS A 524 -0.90 -13.87 30.77
C HIS A 524 0.11 -12.96 31.48
N ARG A 525 0.67 -13.42 32.61
CA ARG A 525 1.65 -12.67 33.39
C ARG A 525 2.87 -12.31 32.56
N ASP A 526 3.43 -13.27 31.83
CA ASP A 526 4.65 -13.08 31.05
C ASP A 526 4.39 -12.15 29.86
N TRP A 527 3.24 -12.30 29.19
CA TRP A 527 2.81 -11.38 28.14
C TRP A 527 2.62 -9.97 28.69
N GLY A 528 1.91 -9.80 29.81
CA GLY A 528 1.64 -8.50 30.40
C GLY A 528 2.90 -7.77 30.88
N GLN A 529 3.85 -8.49 31.47
CA GLN A 529 5.17 -7.94 31.85
C GLN A 529 5.95 -7.43 30.64
N ARG A 530 5.95 -8.20 29.54
CA ARG A 530 6.62 -7.81 28.31
C ARG A 530 5.92 -6.63 27.65
N PHE A 531 4.60 -6.71 27.52
CA PHE A 531 3.77 -5.69 26.90
C PHE A 531 3.90 -4.34 27.62
N MET A 532 3.94 -4.35 28.95
CA MET A 532 4.13 -3.16 29.77
C MET A 532 5.47 -2.44 29.51
N ARG A 533 6.55 -3.15 29.12
CA ARG A 533 7.86 -2.53 28.81
C ARG A 533 7.83 -1.66 27.55
N LEU A 534 6.83 -1.83 26.70
CA LEU A 534 6.65 -1.04 25.47
C LEU A 534 6.09 0.37 25.76
N TYR A 535 5.64 0.63 26.99
CA TYR A 535 4.96 1.86 27.37
C TYR A 535 5.63 2.54 28.58
N PRO A 536 5.82 3.88 28.55
CA PRO A 536 6.29 4.62 29.72
C PRO A 536 5.19 4.63 30.79
N GLN A 537 5.57 4.40 32.04
CA GLN A 537 4.64 4.34 33.17
C GLN A 537 4.64 5.65 33.96
N TYR A 538 3.45 6.13 34.28
CA TYR A 538 3.28 7.20 35.27
C TYR A 538 3.33 6.63 36.68
N THR A 539 4.12 7.29 37.54
CA THR A 539 4.32 6.88 38.95
C THR A 539 3.76 7.88 39.95
N SER A 540 3.18 9.00 39.48
CA SER A 540 2.57 10.03 40.31
C SER A 540 1.32 10.63 39.64
N TRP A 541 0.36 11.02 40.49
CA TRP A 541 -0.93 11.56 40.08
C TRP A 541 -1.22 12.83 40.86
N GLY A 542 -1.67 13.88 40.16
CA GLY A 542 -2.02 15.17 40.75
C GLY A 542 -3.43 15.22 41.35
N ASN A 543 -4.18 14.13 41.22
CA ASN A 543 -5.55 14.01 41.70
C ASN A 543 -5.66 14.35 43.20
N SER A 544 -6.63 15.18 43.57
CA SER A 544 -6.89 15.52 44.97
C SER A 544 -7.25 14.27 45.78
N LYS A 545 -6.73 14.17 47.00
CA LYS A 545 -7.00 13.05 47.94
C LYS A 545 -8.18 13.31 48.88
N ASP A 546 -8.95 14.37 48.63
CA ASP A 546 -10.18 14.65 49.37
C ASP A 546 -11.20 13.54 49.15
N PRO A 547 -11.65 12.81 50.18
CA PRO A 547 -12.61 11.72 50.02
C PRO A 547 -14.04 12.20 49.73
N GLU A 548 -14.36 13.48 49.99
CA GLU A 548 -15.72 14.01 49.84
C GLU A 548 -15.99 14.64 48.47
N ARG A 549 -14.96 14.81 47.64
CA ARG A 549 -15.13 15.38 46.30
C ARG A 549 -15.76 14.35 45.34
N PRO A 550 -16.48 14.81 44.31
CA PRO A 550 -16.90 13.94 43.21
C PRO A 550 -15.71 13.22 42.57
N LEU A 551 -15.81 11.89 42.43
CA LEU A 551 -14.81 11.10 41.72
C LEU A 551 -15.02 11.19 40.21
N VAL A 552 -13.91 11.19 39.47
CA VAL A 552 -13.90 11.14 38.01
C VAL A 552 -13.72 9.70 37.55
N VAL A 553 -14.74 9.13 36.92
CA VAL A 553 -14.75 7.76 36.42
C VAL A 553 -14.65 7.76 34.89
N GLY A 554 -13.59 7.16 34.37
CA GLY A 554 -13.34 7.00 32.95
C GLY A 554 -13.67 5.59 32.47
N TYR A 555 -14.39 5.44 31.37
CA TYR A 555 -14.62 4.14 30.71
C TYR A 555 -13.97 4.12 29.32
N VAL A 556 -13.08 3.16 29.06
CA VAL A 556 -12.36 3.05 27.79
C VAL A 556 -12.68 1.74 27.07
N SER A 557 -13.12 1.84 25.82
CA SER A 557 -13.43 0.66 24.99
C SER A 557 -13.56 0.99 23.50
N PRO A 558 -13.17 0.08 22.59
CA PRO A 558 -13.62 0.07 21.20
C PRO A 558 -15.07 -0.42 21.00
N ASP A 559 -15.72 -0.96 22.03
CA ASP A 559 -16.92 -1.79 21.89
C ASP A 559 -18.24 -1.05 22.14
N TYR A 560 -18.26 0.28 22.01
CA TYR A 560 -19.47 1.12 22.14
C TYR A 560 -20.34 1.11 20.87
N PHE A 561 -20.46 -0.03 20.21
CA PHE A 561 -21.33 -0.28 19.04
C PHE A 561 -22.15 -1.55 19.32
N THR A 562 -22.92 -2.05 18.36
CA THR A 562 -23.69 -3.30 18.49
C THR A 562 -22.76 -4.50 18.64
N HIS A 563 -22.33 -4.73 19.88
CA HIS A 563 -21.35 -5.71 20.33
C HIS A 563 -21.72 -6.23 21.72
N SER A 564 -21.23 -7.41 22.12
CA SER A 564 -21.52 -8.02 23.42
C SER A 564 -21.31 -7.08 24.62
N VAL A 565 -20.16 -6.40 24.70
CA VAL A 565 -19.83 -5.48 25.81
C VAL A 565 -20.87 -4.35 25.94
N SER A 566 -21.38 -3.84 24.81
CA SER A 566 -22.33 -2.72 24.80
C SER A 566 -23.61 -3.01 25.58
N TYR A 567 -24.08 -4.26 25.60
CA TYR A 567 -25.30 -4.62 26.31
C TYR A 567 -25.14 -4.54 27.83
N PHE A 568 -23.90 -4.61 28.33
CA PHE A 568 -23.64 -4.56 29.77
C PHE A 568 -23.22 -3.17 30.24
N ILE A 569 -22.39 -2.46 29.48
CA ILE A 569 -22.00 -1.08 29.84
C ILE A 569 -23.16 -0.08 29.73
N GLU A 570 -24.22 -0.41 29.00
CA GLU A 570 -25.40 0.46 28.88
C GLU A 570 -26.02 0.79 30.24
N ALA A 571 -26.11 -0.17 31.15
CA ALA A 571 -26.71 0.06 32.46
C ALA A 571 -25.89 1.04 33.32
N PRO A 572 -24.56 0.87 33.51
CA PRO A 572 -23.73 1.87 34.19
C PRO A 572 -23.81 3.26 33.55
N LEU A 573 -23.73 3.38 32.22
CA LEU A 573 -23.86 4.69 31.56
C LEU A 573 -25.26 5.30 31.72
N SER A 574 -26.30 4.46 31.81
CA SER A 574 -27.68 4.92 31.96
C SER A 574 -28.06 5.25 33.39
N HIS A 575 -27.46 4.59 34.37
CA HIS A 575 -27.88 4.67 35.78
C HIS A 575 -26.81 5.24 36.71
N HIS A 576 -25.66 5.67 36.18
CA HIS A 576 -24.71 6.44 36.98
C HIS A 576 -25.38 7.65 37.63
N ASP A 577 -24.97 7.97 38.85
CA ASP A 577 -25.29 9.26 39.46
C ASP A 577 -24.32 10.32 38.94
N TYR A 578 -24.74 11.07 37.91
CA TYR A 578 -23.94 12.13 37.31
C TYR A 578 -23.88 13.41 38.18
N ALA A 579 -24.68 13.49 39.26
CA ALA A 579 -24.59 14.60 40.20
C ALA A 579 -23.44 14.39 41.19
N SER A 580 -23.20 13.14 41.60
CA SER A 580 -22.15 12.79 42.58
C SER A 580 -20.83 12.35 41.93
N TYR A 581 -20.83 12.04 40.62
CA TYR A 581 -19.66 11.56 39.90
C TYR A 581 -19.51 12.22 38.52
N LYS A 582 -18.27 12.50 38.13
CA LYS A 582 -17.95 12.95 36.76
C LYS A 582 -17.63 11.75 35.89
N VAL A 583 -18.46 11.47 34.89
CA VAL A 583 -18.28 10.32 33.99
C VAL A 583 -17.70 10.75 32.66
N ILE A 584 -16.65 10.06 32.21
CA ILE A 584 -15.99 10.30 30.93
C ILE A 584 -15.93 8.99 30.15
N VAL A 585 -16.35 9.02 28.88
CA VAL A 585 -16.27 7.88 27.97
C VAL A 585 -15.19 8.14 26.91
N TYR A 586 -14.25 7.21 26.80
CA TYR A 586 -13.20 7.18 25.79
C TYR A 586 -13.52 6.11 24.75
N SER A 587 -14.17 6.53 23.67
CA SER A 587 -14.66 5.66 22.61
C SER A 587 -13.61 5.42 21.53
N ALA A 588 -13.14 4.18 21.40
CA ALA A 588 -12.25 3.76 20.32
C ALA A 588 -13.01 3.08 19.16
N VAL A 589 -14.31 3.38 19.02
CA VAL A 589 -15.17 2.82 17.96
C VAL A 589 -14.67 3.26 16.59
N VAL A 590 -14.44 2.29 15.70
CA VAL A 590 -13.99 2.53 14.32
C VAL A 590 -15.11 3.18 13.49
N LYS A 591 -16.32 2.60 13.57
CA LYS A 591 -17.50 3.02 12.82
C LYS A 591 -18.70 3.05 13.77
N ALA A 592 -19.17 4.25 14.05
CA ALA A 592 -20.32 4.46 14.94
C ALA A 592 -21.60 3.92 14.31
N ASP A 593 -22.40 3.22 15.10
CA ASP A 593 -23.75 2.78 14.72
C ASP A 593 -24.83 3.49 15.55
N ALA A 594 -26.09 3.11 15.35
CA ALA A 594 -27.21 3.70 16.09
C ALA A 594 -27.04 3.57 17.62
N LYS A 595 -26.40 2.50 18.10
CA LYS A 595 -26.15 2.27 19.53
C LYS A 595 -25.04 3.17 20.06
N THR A 596 -23.97 3.38 19.28
CA THR A 596 -22.92 4.36 19.60
C THR A 596 -23.50 5.75 19.78
N LEU A 597 -24.35 6.19 18.82
CA LEU A 597 -24.99 7.50 18.88
C LEU A 597 -25.89 7.64 20.11
N ARG A 598 -26.66 6.59 20.43
CA ARG A 598 -27.50 6.55 21.64
C ARG A 598 -26.69 6.67 22.93
N PHE A 599 -25.56 5.97 23.03
CA PHE A 599 -24.67 6.11 24.20
C PHE A 599 -24.11 7.52 24.32
N ARG A 600 -23.60 8.07 23.21
CA ARG A 600 -23.07 9.43 23.18
C ARG A 600 -24.11 10.44 23.63
N GLU A 601 -25.32 10.41 23.04
CA GLU A 601 -26.41 11.29 23.42
C GLU A 601 -26.76 11.16 24.91
N LYS A 602 -26.90 9.93 25.40
CA LYS A 602 -27.25 9.66 26.80
C LYS A 602 -26.19 10.15 27.79
N VAL A 603 -24.91 9.95 27.49
CA VAL A 603 -23.80 10.44 28.33
C VAL A 603 -23.79 11.97 28.35
N LEU A 604 -23.91 12.62 27.19
CA LEU A 604 -23.86 14.08 27.09
C LEU A 604 -25.07 14.75 27.76
N THR A 605 -26.28 14.22 27.56
CA THR A 605 -27.51 14.76 28.16
C THR A 605 -27.53 14.67 29.69
N LYS A 606 -26.81 13.70 30.27
CA LYS A 606 -26.63 13.58 31.72
C LYS A 606 -25.47 14.41 32.30
N GLY A 607 -24.75 15.16 31.47
CA GLY A 607 -23.63 16.00 31.90
C GLY A 607 -22.27 15.27 31.93
N GLY A 608 -22.18 14.08 31.34
CA GLY A 608 -20.91 13.39 31.11
C GLY A 608 -20.14 13.91 29.90
N ILE A 609 -18.94 13.37 29.71
CA ILE A 609 -18.05 13.73 28.60
C ILE A 609 -17.88 12.51 27.68
N TRP A 610 -17.92 12.75 26.36
CA TRP A 610 -17.63 11.73 25.35
C TRP A 610 -16.42 12.16 24.51
N ARG A 611 -15.38 11.33 24.48
CA ARG A 611 -14.16 11.52 23.68
C ARG A 611 -14.02 10.40 22.66
N ASP A 612 -13.95 10.78 21.39
CA ASP A 612 -13.61 9.86 20.31
C ASP A 612 -12.08 9.74 20.20
N ILE A 613 -11.55 8.53 20.40
CA ILE A 613 -10.11 8.24 20.51
C ILE A 613 -9.61 7.23 19.47
N TYR A 614 -10.45 6.85 18.50
CA TYR A 614 -10.02 5.98 17.41
C TYR A 614 -8.89 6.64 16.59
N GLY A 615 -7.85 5.87 16.27
CA GLY A 615 -6.68 6.35 15.54
C GLY A 615 -5.69 7.19 16.35
N ILE A 616 -6.00 7.51 17.62
CA ILE A 616 -5.08 8.24 18.50
C ILE A 616 -4.09 7.27 19.16
N ASP A 617 -2.80 7.63 19.15
CA ASP A 617 -1.75 6.87 19.84
C ASP A 617 -2.07 6.68 21.33
N GLU A 618 -1.88 5.46 21.85
CA GLU A 618 -2.27 5.10 23.22
C GLU A 618 -1.56 5.94 24.29
N LYS A 619 -0.34 6.47 24.03
CA LYS A 619 0.36 7.36 24.97
C LYS A 619 -0.31 8.73 25.04
N LYS A 620 -0.81 9.23 23.91
CA LYS A 620 -1.62 10.46 23.85
C LYS A 620 -2.99 10.27 24.50
N VAL A 621 -3.61 9.10 24.33
CA VAL A 621 -4.83 8.74 25.09
C VAL A 621 -4.55 8.73 26.59
N ALA A 622 -3.44 8.13 27.02
CA ALA A 622 -3.03 8.15 28.43
C ALA A 622 -2.79 9.58 28.95
N GLN A 623 -2.22 10.48 28.14
CA GLN A 623 -2.08 11.89 28.49
C GLN A 623 -3.44 12.59 28.65
N MET A 624 -4.36 12.40 27.70
CA MET A 624 -5.72 12.95 27.81
C MET A 624 -6.42 12.51 29.11
N ILE A 625 -6.30 11.23 29.47
CA ILE A 625 -6.89 10.69 30.71
C ILE A 625 -6.32 11.39 31.96
N ARG A 626 -5.04 11.76 31.95
CA ARG A 626 -4.42 12.52 33.04
C ARG A 626 -4.89 13.96 33.10
N GLU A 627 -5.00 14.62 31.95
CA GLU A 627 -5.51 15.98 31.82
C GLU A 627 -6.98 16.07 32.26
N ASP A 628 -7.73 14.99 32.07
CA ASP A 628 -9.10 14.85 32.56
C ASP A 628 -9.20 14.55 34.06
N GLU A 629 -8.07 14.35 34.74
CA GLU A 629 -7.94 14.01 36.16
C GLU A 629 -8.78 12.78 36.55
N VAL A 630 -8.77 11.75 35.70
CA VAL A 630 -9.51 10.49 35.97
C VAL A 630 -8.95 9.83 37.23
N ASP A 631 -9.85 9.51 38.17
CA ASP A 631 -9.53 8.81 39.41
C ASP A 631 -9.58 7.29 39.24
N ILE A 632 -10.64 6.82 38.60
CA ILE A 632 -10.88 5.40 38.32
C ILE A 632 -11.03 5.22 36.83
N LEU A 633 -10.10 4.52 36.20
CA LEU A 633 -10.17 4.16 34.78
C LEU A 633 -10.61 2.69 34.65
N VAL A 634 -11.72 2.47 33.97
CA VAL A 634 -12.31 1.14 33.72
C VAL A 634 -12.12 0.77 32.24
N GLU A 635 -11.34 -0.27 31.99
CA GLU A 635 -11.10 -0.86 30.68
C GLU A 635 -12.07 -2.02 30.42
N LEU A 636 -12.74 -2.01 29.27
CA LEU A 636 -13.89 -2.90 29.05
C LEU A 636 -13.65 -4.10 28.13
N THR A 637 -12.45 -4.33 27.64
CA THR A 637 -12.22 -5.17 26.45
C THR A 637 -11.23 -6.31 26.69
N GLY A 638 -10.16 -6.08 27.45
CA GLY A 638 -9.08 -7.06 27.70
C GLY A 638 -8.40 -7.56 26.42
N HIS A 639 -7.96 -8.82 26.37
CA HIS A 639 -7.22 -9.39 25.22
C HIS A 639 -8.10 -9.74 24.01
N THR A 640 -8.96 -8.81 23.60
CA THR A 640 -9.78 -8.90 22.38
C THR A 640 -9.45 -7.76 21.41
N ALA A 641 -10.09 -7.74 20.23
CA ALA A 641 -9.70 -6.88 19.13
C ALA A 641 -9.75 -5.38 19.50
N ASN A 642 -8.76 -4.61 19.03
CA ASN A 642 -8.69 -3.15 19.19
C ASN A 642 -8.75 -2.61 20.62
N ASN A 643 -8.42 -3.43 21.63
CA ASN A 643 -8.37 -3.01 23.03
C ASN A 643 -7.43 -1.82 23.26
N LYS A 644 -7.50 -1.27 24.47
CA LYS A 644 -6.67 -0.14 24.90
C LYS A 644 -5.78 -0.51 26.10
N LEU A 645 -5.36 -1.77 26.17
CA LEU A 645 -4.43 -2.22 27.22
C LEU A 645 -3.10 -1.46 27.19
N GLY A 646 -2.66 -0.93 26.05
CA GLY A 646 -1.47 -0.07 25.98
C GLY A 646 -1.65 1.27 26.73
N THR A 647 -2.88 1.80 26.73
CA THR A 647 -3.23 2.95 27.57
C THR A 647 -3.14 2.57 29.05
N MET A 648 -3.67 1.40 29.42
CA MET A 648 -3.61 0.88 30.80
C MET A 648 -2.17 0.58 31.24
N ALA A 649 -1.30 0.15 30.34
CA ALA A 649 0.13 -0.06 30.59
C ALA A 649 0.86 1.23 30.96
N CYS A 650 0.39 2.39 30.51
CA CYS A 650 0.96 3.69 30.89
C CYS A 650 0.62 4.08 32.34
N ARG A 651 -0.40 3.44 32.95
CA ARG A 651 -0.96 3.80 34.27
C ARG A 651 -1.39 5.27 34.41
N PRO A 652 -2.22 5.81 33.50
CA PRO A 652 -2.63 7.23 33.54
C PRO A 652 -3.47 7.62 34.76
N ALA A 653 -4.30 6.71 35.29
CA ALA A 653 -5.13 6.96 36.48
C ALA A 653 -4.55 6.28 37.73
N PRO A 654 -4.80 6.79 38.95
CA PRO A 654 -4.29 6.20 40.18
C PRO A 654 -4.91 4.82 40.49
N VAL A 655 -6.17 4.63 40.11
CA VAL A 655 -6.89 3.34 40.18
C VAL A 655 -7.27 2.90 38.77
N GLN A 656 -6.84 1.69 38.41
CA GLN A 656 -7.14 1.07 37.13
C GLN A 656 -7.88 -0.25 37.31
N VAL A 657 -8.95 -0.40 36.55
CA VAL A 657 -9.87 -1.52 36.65
C VAL A 657 -10.09 -2.14 35.28
N THR A 658 -10.22 -3.46 35.22
CA THR A 658 -10.73 -4.16 34.03
C THR A 658 -12.09 -4.77 34.33
N TRP A 659 -13.01 -4.66 33.38
CA TRP A 659 -14.34 -5.25 33.50
C TRP A 659 -14.96 -5.65 32.16
N ILE A 660 -15.50 -6.86 32.19
CA ILE A 660 -16.45 -7.54 31.31
C ILE A 660 -16.00 -8.11 29.97
N GLY A 661 -15.23 -7.40 29.15
CA GLY A 661 -14.93 -7.89 27.78
C GLY A 661 -14.06 -9.15 27.73
N TYR A 662 -13.41 -9.52 28.84
CA TYR A 662 -12.47 -10.62 28.90
C TYR A 662 -12.66 -11.52 30.15
N PRO A 663 -12.70 -12.86 29.98
CA PRO A 663 -13.09 -13.79 31.03
C PRO A 663 -11.94 -14.17 32.00
N ASN A 664 -10.80 -13.49 31.94
CA ASN A 664 -9.59 -13.86 32.70
C ASN A 664 -8.77 -12.61 33.12
N THR A 665 -7.62 -12.81 33.78
CA THR A 665 -6.65 -11.74 34.07
C THR A 665 -6.14 -11.12 32.77
N THR A 666 -5.83 -9.82 32.79
CA THR A 666 -5.12 -9.14 31.71
C THR A 666 -3.62 -9.44 31.76
N GLY A 667 -3.10 -9.90 32.90
CA GLY A 667 -1.67 -10.08 33.11
C GLY A 667 -0.88 -8.77 33.30
N LEU A 668 -1.51 -7.60 33.18
CA LEU A 668 -0.86 -6.29 33.32
C LEU A 668 -0.75 -5.90 34.80
N PRO A 669 0.46 -5.74 35.36
CA PRO A 669 0.64 -5.31 36.76
C PRO A 669 0.15 -3.88 37.04
N THR A 670 -0.10 -3.08 36.01
CA THR A 670 -0.61 -1.72 36.17
C THR A 670 -2.12 -1.67 36.39
N ILE A 671 -2.86 -2.76 36.14
CA ILE A 671 -4.29 -2.84 36.42
C ILE A 671 -4.47 -3.39 37.84
N ASP A 672 -5.13 -2.60 38.69
CA ASP A 672 -5.23 -2.88 40.12
C ASP A 672 -6.35 -3.89 40.41
N TYR A 673 -7.51 -3.71 39.77
CA TYR A 673 -8.71 -4.50 40.08
C TYR A 673 -9.34 -5.14 38.85
N ARG A 674 -9.94 -6.31 39.06
CA ARG A 674 -10.87 -6.95 38.12
C ARG A 674 -12.23 -7.10 38.79
N ILE A 675 -13.26 -6.54 38.17
CA ILE A 675 -14.64 -6.65 38.68
C ILE A 675 -15.19 -8.05 38.35
N THR A 676 -15.70 -8.73 39.38
CA THR A 676 -16.30 -10.07 39.31
C THR A 676 -17.37 -10.23 40.40
N ASP A 677 -17.87 -11.45 40.64
CA ASP A 677 -18.75 -11.78 41.76
C ASP A 677 -18.34 -13.10 42.43
N ALA A 678 -18.98 -13.41 43.56
CA ALA A 678 -18.66 -14.58 44.39
C ALA A 678 -19.08 -15.93 43.76
N LEU A 679 -19.83 -15.94 42.66
CA LEU A 679 -20.24 -17.16 41.98
C LEU A 679 -19.33 -17.46 40.78
N ALA A 680 -19.01 -16.44 39.99
CA ALA A 680 -18.08 -16.55 38.87
C ALA A 680 -16.64 -16.79 39.39
N ASP A 681 -16.22 -16.03 40.39
CA ASP A 681 -14.95 -16.22 41.10
C ASP A 681 -15.19 -16.40 42.61
N PRO A 682 -15.38 -17.64 43.09
CA PRO A 682 -15.55 -17.91 44.51
C PRO A 682 -14.43 -17.32 45.37
N PRO A 683 -14.69 -16.94 46.64
CA PRO A 683 -13.66 -16.44 47.55
C PRO A 683 -12.46 -17.40 47.72
N ASP A 684 -12.69 -18.70 47.56
CA ASP A 684 -11.70 -19.78 47.62
C ASP A 684 -11.20 -20.24 46.23
N THR A 685 -11.45 -19.46 45.18
CA THR A 685 -10.97 -19.77 43.82
C THR A 685 -9.45 -20.02 43.80
N LYS A 686 -9.03 -21.05 43.08
CA LYS A 686 -7.61 -21.36 42.85
C LYS A 686 -7.07 -20.66 41.59
N GLN A 687 -7.95 -20.09 40.77
CA GLN A 687 -7.52 -19.35 39.59
C GLN A 687 -6.75 -18.10 40.01
N LYS A 688 -5.55 -17.94 39.46
CA LYS A 688 -4.66 -16.82 39.75
C LYS A 688 -4.93 -15.63 38.83
N HIS A 689 -4.77 -14.44 39.40
CA HIS A 689 -4.92 -13.16 38.72
C HIS A 689 -3.79 -12.22 39.13
N VAL A 690 -3.36 -11.36 38.21
CA VAL A 690 -2.44 -10.27 38.53
C VAL A 690 -3.20 -9.14 39.25
N GLU A 691 -4.47 -8.94 38.88
CA GLU A 691 -5.37 -7.99 39.52
C GLU A 691 -5.95 -8.54 40.83
N GLU A 692 -6.30 -7.64 41.75
CA GLU A 692 -7.15 -7.96 42.88
C GLU A 692 -8.62 -8.13 42.43
N LEU A 693 -9.29 -9.17 42.91
CA LEU A 693 -10.67 -9.46 42.53
C LEU A 693 -11.67 -8.62 43.35
N ALA A 694 -12.25 -7.61 42.71
CA ALA A 694 -13.33 -6.80 43.27
C ALA A 694 -14.68 -7.53 43.06
N ARG A 695 -15.15 -8.24 44.09
CA ARG A 695 -16.39 -9.02 44.05
C ARG A 695 -17.59 -8.15 44.39
N LEU A 696 -18.49 -7.96 43.42
CA LEU A 696 -19.78 -7.34 43.66
C LEU A 696 -20.69 -8.29 44.46
N PRO A 697 -21.57 -7.75 45.32
CA PRO A 697 -22.40 -8.57 46.22
C PRO A 697 -23.44 -9.40 45.47
N GLU A 698 -23.96 -8.87 44.37
CA GLU A 698 -24.95 -9.54 43.53
C GLU A 698 -24.31 -10.21 42.31
N SER A 699 -24.60 -9.72 41.11
CA SER A 699 -23.96 -10.18 39.88
C SER A 699 -22.94 -9.14 39.40
N PHE A 700 -21.86 -9.62 38.81
CA PHE A 700 -20.92 -8.74 38.10
C PHE A 700 -21.43 -8.26 36.73
N LEU A 701 -22.57 -8.81 36.29
CA LEU A 701 -23.19 -8.55 34.99
C LEU A 701 -24.47 -7.73 35.15
N CYS A 702 -24.65 -6.75 34.26
CA CYS A 702 -25.85 -5.91 34.18
C CYS A 702 -26.36 -5.86 32.73
N TYR A 703 -27.01 -6.93 32.29
CA TYR A 703 -27.48 -7.07 30.91
C TYR A 703 -28.66 -6.15 30.59
N THR A 704 -28.51 -5.31 29.57
CA THR A 704 -29.57 -4.51 28.97
C THR A 704 -29.94 -5.13 27.61
N PRO A 705 -31.14 -5.73 27.48
CA PRO A 705 -31.56 -6.40 26.24
C PRO A 705 -31.74 -5.41 25.09
N SER A 706 -31.66 -5.92 23.86
CA SER A 706 -32.00 -5.13 22.68
C SER A 706 -33.48 -4.71 22.70
N PRO A 707 -33.82 -3.45 22.36
CA PRO A 707 -35.22 -3.05 22.18
C PRO A 707 -35.89 -3.79 21.01
N GLU A 708 -35.12 -4.43 20.12
CA GLU A 708 -35.61 -5.17 18.96
C GLU A 708 -35.88 -6.65 19.25
N ALA A 709 -35.72 -7.12 20.49
CA ALA A 709 -35.80 -8.55 20.81
C ALA A 709 -37.15 -9.22 20.47
N GLY A 710 -38.23 -8.45 20.39
CA GLY A 710 -39.57 -8.93 20.08
C GLY A 710 -40.23 -9.68 21.25
N ALA A 711 -41.33 -10.38 20.97
CA ALA A 711 -42.08 -11.11 21.98
C ALA A 711 -41.49 -12.51 22.25
N VAL A 712 -41.67 -13.00 23.48
CA VAL A 712 -41.36 -14.39 23.87
C VAL A 712 -42.38 -15.32 23.23
N SER A 713 -41.91 -16.40 22.61
CA SER A 713 -42.76 -17.42 21.98
C SER A 713 -43.04 -18.59 22.93
N PRO A 714 -44.18 -19.28 22.79
CA PRO A 714 -44.39 -20.57 23.45
C PRO A 714 -43.33 -21.58 23.01
N ALA A 715 -42.99 -22.49 23.92
CA ALA A 715 -41.99 -23.50 23.66
C ALA A 715 -42.37 -24.43 22.49
N PRO A 716 -41.46 -24.68 21.54
CA PRO A 716 -41.77 -25.43 20.31
C PRO A 716 -42.25 -26.87 20.58
N ALA A 717 -41.78 -27.52 21.66
CA ALA A 717 -42.21 -28.86 22.08
C ALA A 717 -43.72 -29.02 22.23
N LEU A 718 -44.44 -27.94 22.56
CA LEU A 718 -45.90 -27.95 22.69
C LEU A 718 -46.62 -28.17 21.36
N SER A 719 -45.95 -27.86 20.25
CA SER A 719 -46.52 -27.91 18.90
C SER A 719 -45.96 -29.04 18.06
N ASN A 720 -44.67 -29.37 18.21
CA ASN A 720 -43.97 -30.32 17.35
C ASN A 720 -43.87 -31.75 17.94
N GLY A 721 -44.18 -31.93 19.22
CA GLY A 721 -44.16 -33.23 19.92
C GLY A 721 -42.76 -33.76 20.28
N PHE A 722 -41.71 -32.95 20.19
CA PHE A 722 -40.34 -33.32 20.59
C PHE A 722 -39.57 -32.15 21.21
N VAL A 723 -38.58 -32.47 22.05
CA VAL A 723 -37.72 -31.45 22.67
C VAL A 723 -36.63 -31.02 21.69
N THR A 724 -36.45 -29.71 21.55
CA THR A 724 -35.36 -29.11 20.78
C THR A 724 -34.36 -28.46 21.72
N PHE A 725 -33.18 -29.05 21.82
CA PHE A 725 -32.04 -28.41 22.47
C PHE A 725 -31.41 -27.39 21.52
N GLY A 726 -30.79 -26.34 22.04
CA GLY A 726 -30.11 -25.40 21.17
C GLY A 726 -28.96 -24.63 21.79
N THR A 727 -28.09 -24.07 20.96
CA THR A 727 -26.98 -23.25 21.41
C THR A 727 -26.54 -22.27 20.33
N PHE A 728 -26.41 -21.00 20.69
CA PHE A 728 -25.98 -19.93 19.79
C PHE A 728 -24.56 -19.43 20.13
N ASN A 729 -23.81 -20.21 20.91
CA ASN A 729 -22.42 -19.93 21.24
C ASN A 729 -21.50 -20.10 20.02
N ASN A 730 -20.39 -19.34 20.01
CA ASN A 730 -19.35 -19.48 18.98
C ASN A 730 -18.76 -20.90 18.97
N LEU A 731 -18.41 -21.42 17.78
CA LEU A 731 -17.77 -22.73 17.62
C LEU A 731 -16.50 -22.88 18.45
N ALA A 732 -15.77 -21.79 18.69
CA ALA A 732 -14.61 -21.77 19.57
C ALA A 732 -14.89 -22.32 20.98
N LYS A 733 -16.12 -22.18 21.50
CA LYS A 733 -16.54 -22.69 22.81
C LYS A 733 -17.03 -24.14 22.77
N ILE A 734 -17.29 -24.69 21.58
CA ILE A 734 -17.87 -26.02 21.39
C ILE A 734 -16.72 -27.01 21.20
N THR A 735 -16.10 -27.40 22.32
CA THR A 735 -14.97 -28.34 22.33
C THR A 735 -15.43 -29.78 22.04
N PRO A 736 -14.52 -30.71 21.70
CA PRO A 736 -14.85 -32.13 21.59
C PRO A 736 -15.45 -32.74 22.87
N LYS A 737 -15.15 -32.18 24.04
CA LYS A 737 -15.75 -32.61 25.32
C LYS A 737 -17.21 -32.17 25.42
N VAL A 738 -17.53 -30.94 25.01
CA VAL A 738 -18.90 -30.42 24.94
C VAL A 738 -19.76 -31.26 23.99
N LEU A 739 -19.26 -31.51 22.77
CA LEU A 739 -19.97 -32.33 21.78
C LEU A 739 -20.30 -33.74 22.30
N ARG A 740 -19.35 -34.38 23.01
CA ARG A 740 -19.59 -35.69 23.64
C ARG A 740 -20.71 -35.65 24.68
N VAL A 741 -20.80 -34.60 25.48
CA VAL A 741 -21.88 -34.45 26.46
C VAL A 741 -23.20 -34.22 25.75
N TRP A 742 -23.27 -33.30 24.79
CA TRP A 742 -24.50 -33.03 24.03
C TRP A 742 -24.98 -34.26 23.25
N ALA A 743 -24.07 -35.03 22.66
CA ALA A 743 -24.42 -36.28 22.00
C ALA A 743 -25.06 -37.28 22.97
N ARG A 744 -24.52 -37.44 24.18
CA ARG A 744 -25.12 -38.29 25.22
C ARG A 744 -26.52 -37.82 25.60
N ILE A 745 -26.74 -36.51 25.71
CA ILE A 745 -28.07 -35.93 25.98
C ILE A 745 -29.06 -36.32 24.87
N LEU A 746 -28.67 -36.12 23.61
CA LEU A 746 -29.51 -36.45 22.45
C LEU A 746 -29.77 -37.96 22.33
N CYS A 747 -28.80 -38.81 22.65
CA CYS A 747 -29.02 -40.26 22.70
C CYS A 747 -29.95 -40.68 23.85
N ALA A 748 -29.90 -39.98 24.99
CA ALA A 748 -30.73 -40.28 26.16
C ALA A 748 -32.18 -39.78 26.03
N VAL A 749 -32.43 -38.79 25.16
CA VAL A 749 -33.77 -38.27 24.85
C VAL A 749 -34.10 -38.58 23.38
N PRO A 750 -34.71 -39.75 23.09
CA PRO A 750 -35.07 -40.12 21.72
C PRO A 750 -35.95 -39.06 21.04
N ASN A 751 -35.83 -38.92 19.73
CA ASN A 751 -36.54 -37.93 18.90
C ASN A 751 -36.23 -36.45 19.19
N SER A 752 -35.41 -36.12 20.20
CA SER A 752 -35.00 -34.72 20.42
C SER A 752 -34.17 -34.18 19.27
N ARG A 753 -34.21 -32.87 19.05
CA ARG A 753 -33.40 -32.17 18.04
C ARG A 753 -32.35 -31.28 18.70
N LEU A 754 -31.35 -30.88 17.92
CA LEU A 754 -30.35 -29.90 18.30
C LEU A 754 -30.31 -28.78 17.25
N VAL A 755 -30.49 -27.53 17.66
CA VAL A 755 -30.24 -26.36 16.81
C VAL A 755 -28.95 -25.65 17.22
N VAL A 756 -28.02 -25.48 16.29
CA VAL A 756 -26.75 -24.78 16.54
C VAL A 756 -26.62 -23.62 15.59
N LYS A 757 -26.46 -22.40 16.12
CA LYS A 757 -26.25 -21.20 15.31
C LYS A 757 -24.84 -20.69 15.45
N CYS A 758 -24.12 -20.61 14.33
CA CYS A 758 -22.79 -20.02 14.31
C CYS A 758 -22.43 -19.54 12.90
N LYS A 759 -21.68 -18.43 12.81
CA LYS A 759 -21.24 -17.82 11.54
C LYS A 759 -20.63 -18.84 10.55
N PRO A 760 -19.73 -19.76 10.95
CA PRO A 760 -19.06 -20.67 10.02
C PRO A 760 -19.98 -21.69 9.32
N PHE A 761 -21.24 -21.86 9.76
CA PHE A 761 -22.18 -22.78 9.11
C PHE A 761 -22.74 -22.29 7.78
N CYS A 762 -22.29 -21.15 7.26
CA CYS A 762 -22.44 -20.78 5.85
C CYS A 762 -21.52 -21.59 4.92
N CYS A 763 -20.55 -22.34 5.46
CA CYS A 763 -19.61 -23.15 4.70
C CYS A 763 -19.93 -24.65 4.82
N ASP A 764 -20.16 -25.32 3.69
CA ASP A 764 -20.62 -26.72 3.66
C ASP A 764 -19.62 -27.70 4.27
N SER A 765 -18.31 -27.49 4.09
CA SER A 765 -17.29 -28.34 4.70
C SER A 765 -17.36 -28.34 6.22
N ILE A 766 -17.61 -27.17 6.82
CA ILE A 766 -17.73 -26.99 8.27
C ILE A 766 -19.02 -27.64 8.77
N ARG A 767 -20.13 -27.50 8.03
CA ARG A 767 -21.40 -28.20 8.32
C ARG A 767 -21.20 -29.70 8.32
N HIS A 768 -20.58 -30.24 7.26
CA HIS A 768 -20.30 -31.67 7.15
C HIS A 768 -19.41 -32.16 8.29
N ARG A 769 -18.31 -31.46 8.61
CA ARG A 769 -17.42 -31.84 9.72
C ARG A 769 -18.15 -31.88 11.05
N PHE A 770 -19.01 -30.89 11.34
CA PHE A 770 -19.79 -30.84 12.58
C PHE A 770 -20.81 -31.99 12.66
N LEU A 771 -21.56 -32.24 11.58
CA LEU A 771 -22.53 -33.33 11.52
C LEU A 771 -21.86 -34.70 11.63
N SER A 772 -20.75 -34.92 10.92
CA SER A 772 -19.98 -36.17 11.00
C SER A 772 -19.40 -36.41 12.40
N ALA A 773 -19.00 -35.35 13.12
CA ALA A 773 -18.54 -35.48 14.50
C ALA A 773 -19.66 -35.96 15.44
N LEU A 774 -20.90 -35.46 15.26
CA LEU A 774 -22.06 -35.91 16.03
C LEU A 774 -22.53 -37.32 15.62
N GLU A 775 -22.48 -37.64 14.33
CA GLU A 775 -22.81 -38.96 13.80
C GLU A 775 -21.88 -40.04 14.37
N GLN A 776 -20.58 -39.78 14.43
CA GLN A 776 -19.60 -40.65 15.09
C GLN A 776 -19.87 -40.86 16.59
N LEU A 777 -20.60 -39.93 17.22
CA LEU A 777 -21.02 -40.01 18.62
C LEU A 777 -22.42 -40.64 18.79
N GLY A 778 -23.05 -41.11 17.71
CA GLY A 778 -24.34 -41.81 17.73
C GLY A 778 -25.56 -40.89 17.55
N VAL A 779 -25.39 -39.67 17.05
CA VAL A 779 -26.50 -38.75 16.76
C VAL A 779 -26.70 -38.62 15.26
N GLU A 780 -27.88 -39.02 14.78
CA GLU A 780 -28.25 -38.95 13.36
C GLU A 780 -28.24 -37.50 12.86
N PRO A 781 -27.61 -37.19 11.70
CA PRO A 781 -27.53 -35.83 11.17
C PRO A 781 -28.89 -35.14 10.99
N VAL A 782 -29.96 -35.90 10.71
CA VAL A 782 -31.33 -35.38 10.53
C VAL A 782 -31.91 -34.73 11.80
N ARG A 783 -31.33 -35.00 12.96
CA ARG A 783 -31.70 -34.43 14.26
C ARG A 783 -31.02 -33.08 14.55
N VAL A 784 -30.13 -32.62 13.68
CA VAL A 784 -29.29 -31.45 13.92
C VAL A 784 -29.54 -30.37 12.87
N ASP A 785 -30.01 -29.21 13.30
CA ASP A 785 -30.25 -28.04 12.47
C ASP A 785 -29.11 -27.02 12.66
N LEU A 786 -28.35 -26.77 11.61
CA LEU A 786 -27.22 -25.83 11.63
C LEU A 786 -27.60 -24.52 10.93
N LEU A 787 -27.60 -23.43 11.70
CA LEU A 787 -27.98 -22.09 11.23
C LEU A 787 -26.73 -21.20 11.07
N PRO A 788 -26.59 -20.48 9.93
CA PRO A 788 -25.53 -19.48 9.76
C PRO A 788 -25.82 -18.21 10.60
N LEU A 789 -24.95 -17.21 10.48
CA LEU A 789 -25.16 -15.90 11.09
C LEU A 789 -26.48 -15.26 10.61
N ILE A 790 -27.27 -14.75 11.54
CA ILE A 790 -28.45 -13.93 11.26
C ILE A 790 -28.04 -12.47 11.49
N LEU A 791 -28.16 -11.62 10.46
CA LEU A 791 -27.62 -10.25 10.47
C LEU A 791 -28.48 -9.27 11.28
N LEU A 792 -29.81 -9.41 11.20
CA LEU A 792 -30.74 -8.53 11.90
C LEU A 792 -30.89 -8.98 13.36
N ASN A 793 -30.77 -8.03 14.30
CA ASN A 793 -30.85 -8.35 15.72
C ASN A 793 -32.23 -8.90 16.12
N HIS A 794 -33.31 -8.31 15.61
CA HIS A 794 -34.66 -8.84 15.76
C HIS A 794 -34.76 -10.33 15.41
N ASP A 795 -34.30 -10.71 14.21
CA ASP A 795 -34.39 -12.09 13.74
C ASP A 795 -33.46 -13.03 14.54
N HIS A 796 -32.30 -12.53 14.99
CA HIS A 796 -31.41 -13.27 15.88
C HIS A 796 -32.08 -13.62 17.21
N MET A 797 -32.79 -12.65 17.80
CA MET A 797 -33.51 -12.83 19.06
C MET A 797 -34.72 -13.75 18.89
N GLN A 798 -35.49 -13.58 17.81
CA GLN A 798 -36.63 -14.45 17.50
C GLN A 798 -36.21 -15.89 17.19
N ALA A 799 -34.98 -16.14 16.74
CA ALA A 799 -34.47 -17.50 16.52
C ALA A 799 -34.42 -18.35 17.80
N TYR A 800 -34.42 -17.75 19.01
CA TYR A 800 -34.52 -18.51 20.26
C TYR A 800 -35.84 -19.28 20.37
N ALA A 801 -36.91 -18.87 19.67
CA ALA A 801 -38.16 -19.62 19.59
C ALA A 801 -38.02 -21.01 18.94
N LEU A 802 -36.88 -21.31 18.31
CA LEU A 802 -36.58 -22.62 17.73
C LEU A 802 -36.15 -23.67 18.76
N MET A 803 -35.84 -23.30 20.00
CA MET A 803 -35.37 -24.24 21.02
C MET A 803 -36.21 -24.18 22.30
N ASP A 804 -36.36 -25.33 22.95
CA ASP A 804 -37.01 -25.47 24.25
C ASP A 804 -36.02 -25.26 25.40
N VAL A 805 -34.78 -25.72 25.20
CA VAL A 805 -33.73 -25.69 26.23
C VAL A 805 -32.41 -25.28 25.59
N SER A 806 -31.79 -24.24 26.13
CA SER A 806 -30.45 -23.83 25.75
C SER A 806 -29.39 -24.66 26.47
N LEU A 807 -28.41 -25.15 25.71
CA LEU A 807 -27.24 -25.84 26.22
C LEU A 807 -26.04 -24.90 26.23
N ASP A 808 -25.54 -24.63 27.43
CA ASP A 808 -24.33 -23.85 27.61
C ASP A 808 -23.07 -24.67 27.28
N THR A 809 -21.97 -23.96 27.04
CA THR A 809 -20.66 -24.54 26.73
C THR A 809 -19.74 -24.55 27.95
N PHE A 810 -18.71 -25.40 27.94
CA PHE A 810 -17.70 -25.48 29.00
C PHE A 810 -16.35 -25.96 28.42
N PRO A 811 -15.20 -25.59 29.02
CA PRO A 811 -15.03 -24.77 30.23
C PRO A 811 -15.25 -23.26 30.00
N TYR A 812 -15.63 -22.84 28.80
CA TYR A 812 -15.99 -21.46 28.51
C TYR A 812 -17.50 -21.35 28.28
N ALA A 813 -18.22 -20.82 29.26
CA ALA A 813 -19.66 -20.57 29.24
C ALA A 813 -20.08 -19.43 28.30
N GLY A 814 -21.34 -19.43 27.93
CA GLY A 814 -22.06 -18.30 27.36
C GLY A 814 -22.13 -17.14 28.35
N THR A 815 -22.38 -15.95 27.82
CA THR A 815 -22.58 -14.74 28.64
C THR A 815 -23.72 -13.95 28.04
N THR A 816 -23.49 -13.23 26.95
CA THR A 816 -24.55 -12.55 26.20
C THR A 816 -25.59 -13.55 25.69
N THR A 817 -25.15 -14.66 25.07
CA THR A 817 -26.02 -15.71 24.54
C THR A 817 -26.89 -16.38 25.62
N THR A 818 -26.36 -16.53 26.83
CA THR A 818 -27.11 -17.03 28.00
C THR A 818 -28.12 -16.01 28.47
N CYS A 819 -27.75 -14.72 28.55
CA CYS A 819 -28.67 -13.64 28.89
C CYS A 819 -29.81 -13.51 27.85
N GLU A 820 -29.48 -13.60 26.56
CA GLU A 820 -30.44 -13.59 25.46
C GLU A 820 -31.41 -14.78 25.54
N SER A 821 -30.91 -15.99 25.82
CA SER A 821 -31.74 -17.17 26.02
C SER A 821 -32.77 -16.96 27.13
N LEU A 822 -32.30 -16.53 28.30
CA LEU A 822 -33.16 -16.31 29.47
C LEU A 822 -34.16 -15.17 29.21
N TYR A 823 -33.72 -14.10 28.55
CA TYR A 823 -34.59 -13.00 28.17
C TYR A 823 -35.69 -13.42 27.20
N MET A 824 -35.39 -14.33 26.27
CA MET A 824 -36.35 -14.92 25.34
C MET A 824 -37.17 -16.07 25.94
N GLY A 825 -37.13 -16.27 27.26
CA GLY A 825 -37.91 -17.28 27.96
C GLY A 825 -37.43 -18.73 27.76
N VAL A 826 -36.22 -18.92 27.21
CA VAL A 826 -35.62 -20.24 27.00
C VAL A 826 -34.71 -20.57 28.18
N PRO A 827 -35.04 -21.60 28.99
CA PRO A 827 -34.19 -22.04 30.10
C PRO A 827 -32.83 -22.52 29.59
N CYS A 828 -31.78 -22.28 30.36
CA CYS A 828 -30.40 -22.65 30.01
C CYS A 828 -29.82 -23.63 31.02
N ILE A 829 -29.13 -24.67 30.54
CA ILE A 829 -28.39 -25.63 31.35
C ILE A 829 -26.91 -25.31 31.24
N THR A 830 -26.26 -25.09 32.38
CA THR A 830 -24.83 -24.78 32.47
C THR A 830 -24.10 -25.71 33.44
N LEU A 831 -22.77 -25.73 33.35
CA LEU A 831 -21.89 -26.50 34.20
C LEU A 831 -20.97 -25.55 34.97
N GLY A 832 -20.78 -25.80 36.27
CA GLY A 832 -19.78 -25.08 37.07
C GLY A 832 -18.43 -25.80 37.06
N GLY A 833 -17.36 -25.05 37.28
CA GLY A 833 -16.03 -25.62 37.48
C GLY A 833 -15.05 -24.68 38.16
N ASN A 834 -13.76 -24.84 37.83
CA ASN A 834 -12.67 -24.24 38.62
C ASN A 834 -12.22 -22.86 38.15
N VAL A 835 -12.82 -22.32 37.07
CA VAL A 835 -12.38 -21.06 36.45
C VAL A 835 -13.56 -20.13 36.18
N HIS A 836 -13.30 -18.82 36.21
CA HIS A 836 -14.26 -17.76 35.94
C HIS A 836 -15.10 -18.04 34.69
N ALA A 837 -14.44 -18.30 33.56
CA ALA A 837 -15.08 -18.52 32.27
C ALA A 837 -16.11 -19.66 32.30
N HIS A 838 -15.93 -20.64 33.18
CA HIS A 838 -16.82 -21.78 33.34
C HIS A 838 -18.04 -21.39 34.20
N ASN A 839 -17.84 -20.54 35.20
CA ASN A 839 -18.83 -20.21 36.21
C ASN A 839 -19.74 -19.02 35.85
N VAL A 840 -19.49 -18.33 34.74
CA VAL A 840 -20.35 -17.19 34.33
C VAL A 840 -21.81 -17.61 34.16
N GLY A 841 -22.07 -18.75 33.53
CA GLY A 841 -23.43 -19.29 33.39
C GLY A 841 -24.07 -19.58 34.75
N VAL A 842 -23.29 -20.11 35.71
CA VAL A 842 -23.74 -20.39 37.09
C VAL A 842 -24.13 -19.09 37.80
N SER A 843 -23.31 -18.05 37.71
CA SER A 843 -23.61 -16.74 38.29
C SER A 843 -24.95 -16.19 37.78
N LEU A 844 -25.13 -16.19 36.45
CA LEU A 844 -26.36 -15.70 35.81
C LEU A 844 -27.60 -16.46 36.26
N LEU A 845 -27.58 -17.80 36.18
CA LEU A 845 -28.75 -18.63 36.51
C LEU A 845 -29.13 -18.52 37.97
N LYS A 846 -28.15 -18.52 38.89
CA LYS A 846 -28.44 -18.46 40.32
C LYS A 846 -29.11 -17.14 40.71
N LYS A 847 -28.73 -16.04 40.07
CA LYS A 847 -29.30 -14.71 40.35
C LYS A 847 -30.70 -14.54 39.80
N VAL A 848 -30.98 -15.05 38.60
CA VAL A 848 -32.34 -15.09 38.05
C VAL A 848 -33.27 -15.89 38.97
N ASP A 849 -32.86 -17.08 39.42
CA ASP A 849 -33.64 -17.92 40.34
C ASP A 849 -33.94 -17.23 41.69
N SER A 850 -32.97 -16.53 42.27
CA SER A 850 -33.16 -15.85 43.56
C SER A 850 -34.12 -14.65 43.53
N SER A 851 -34.39 -14.10 42.35
CA SER A 851 -35.28 -12.93 42.17
C SER A 851 -36.77 -13.29 42.08
N HIS A 852 -37.10 -14.59 41.99
CA HIS A 852 -38.45 -15.09 41.74
C HIS A 852 -38.86 -16.12 42.83
N SER A 853 -39.32 -15.66 43.99
CA SER A 853 -39.71 -16.52 45.13
C SER A 853 -40.97 -17.38 44.90
N GLU A 854 -41.67 -17.20 43.77
CA GLU A 854 -42.89 -17.93 43.40
C GLU A 854 -42.67 -19.02 42.33
N TYR A 855 -41.42 -19.26 41.90
CA TYR A 855 -41.05 -20.27 40.90
C TYR A 855 -39.98 -21.24 41.45
N PRO A 856 -40.12 -22.58 41.32
CA PRO A 856 -39.05 -23.51 41.65
C PRO A 856 -37.86 -23.37 40.67
N SER A 857 -36.65 -23.62 41.17
CA SER A 857 -35.36 -23.26 40.54
C SER A 857 -35.20 -23.75 39.09
N ILE A 858 -34.83 -22.85 38.18
CA ILE A 858 -34.49 -23.13 36.78
C ILE A 858 -33.02 -23.59 36.67
N ALA A 859 -32.19 -23.41 37.70
CA ALA A 859 -30.80 -23.87 37.76
C ALA A 859 -30.69 -25.34 38.22
N HIS A 860 -30.29 -26.25 37.32
CA HIS A 860 -29.84 -27.60 37.69
C HIS A 860 -28.40 -27.83 37.25
N PHE A 861 -27.54 -28.12 38.23
CA PHE A 861 -26.15 -28.52 38.03
C PHE A 861 -26.11 -29.99 37.59
N VAL A 862 -25.38 -30.28 36.50
CA VAL A 862 -25.12 -31.66 36.10
C VAL A 862 -23.82 -32.12 36.76
N ASP A 863 -23.92 -32.86 37.85
CA ASP A 863 -22.82 -33.72 38.28
C ASP A 863 -22.75 -34.93 37.32
N LEU A 864 -21.58 -35.16 36.73
CA LEU A 864 -21.35 -36.07 35.60
C LEU A 864 -21.52 -37.56 35.93
N SER A 865 -21.88 -37.90 37.18
CA SER A 865 -22.10 -39.27 37.63
C SER A 865 -23.47 -39.85 37.25
N ALA A 866 -24.47 -39.04 36.86
CA ALA A 866 -25.79 -39.55 36.43
C ALA A 866 -26.54 -38.73 35.34
N PRO A 867 -25.97 -38.49 34.14
CA PRO A 867 -26.54 -37.55 33.14
C PRO A 867 -27.90 -37.95 32.56
N CYS A 868 -28.19 -39.25 32.45
CA CYS A 868 -29.37 -39.74 31.74
C CYS A 868 -30.65 -39.75 32.57
N PHE A 869 -30.57 -39.66 33.90
CA PHE A 869 -31.74 -39.82 34.75
C PHE A 869 -32.50 -38.48 34.93
N PHE A 870 -31.79 -37.40 35.24
CA PHE A 870 -32.39 -36.08 35.51
C PHE A 870 -32.92 -35.37 34.26
N LEU A 871 -32.20 -35.42 33.14
CA LEU A 871 -32.65 -34.84 31.86
C LEU A 871 -33.85 -35.59 31.27
N ASN A 872 -33.89 -36.91 31.45
CA ASN A 872 -35.04 -37.73 31.04
C ASN A 872 -36.25 -37.45 31.95
N LEU A 873 -36.06 -37.20 33.25
CA LEU A 873 -37.13 -36.78 34.16
C LEU A 873 -37.69 -35.39 33.82
N ALA A 874 -36.82 -34.41 33.56
CA ALA A 874 -37.21 -33.05 33.20
C ALA A 874 -37.94 -33.01 31.84
N ALA A 875 -37.43 -33.74 30.84
CA ALA A 875 -38.07 -33.86 29.53
C ALA A 875 -39.41 -34.63 29.60
N GLN A 876 -39.49 -35.71 30.39
CA GLN A 876 -40.75 -36.47 30.58
C GLN A 876 -41.81 -35.67 31.35
N ASN A 877 -41.43 -34.89 32.36
CA ASN A 877 -42.36 -34.01 33.08
C ASN A 877 -42.85 -32.85 32.21
N TYR A 878 -41.96 -32.29 31.38
CA TYR A 878 -42.32 -31.27 30.39
C TYR A 878 -43.36 -31.78 29.38
N LEU A 879 -43.14 -32.99 28.83
CA LEU A 879 -44.02 -33.63 27.84
C LEU A 879 -45.37 -34.07 28.42
N LYS A 880 -45.45 -34.45 29.71
CA LYS A 880 -46.71 -34.91 30.34
C LYS A 880 -47.69 -33.80 30.69
N HIS A 881 -47.21 -32.59 31.02
CA HIS A 881 -48.06 -31.54 31.58
C HIS A 881 -48.20 -30.30 30.69
N GLY A 882 -47.54 -30.26 29.52
CA GLY A 882 -47.60 -29.12 28.60
C GLY A 882 -47.04 -27.82 29.19
N ARG A 883 -46.44 -27.92 30.37
CA ARG A 883 -45.70 -26.94 31.17
C ARG A 883 -44.89 -27.76 32.17
N LEU A 884 -43.70 -27.31 32.54
CA LEU A 884 -43.18 -27.63 33.88
C LEU A 884 -44.17 -26.99 34.86
N ASP A 885 -45.08 -27.77 35.47
CA ASP A 885 -45.98 -27.24 36.50
C ASP A 885 -45.15 -26.90 37.74
N PRO A 886 -44.98 -25.61 38.09
CA PRO A 886 -44.13 -25.21 39.19
C PRO A 886 -44.80 -25.43 40.57
N ARG A 887 -46.04 -25.93 40.62
CA ARG A 887 -46.84 -26.08 41.85
C ARG A 887 -46.90 -27.50 42.41
N GLY A 888 -46.29 -28.48 41.74
CA GLY A 888 -46.32 -29.88 42.16
C GLY A 888 -45.25 -30.21 43.21
N SER A 889 -45.68 -30.71 44.37
CA SER A 889 -44.90 -31.17 45.53
C SER A 889 -43.91 -32.34 45.29
N ASP A 890 -43.64 -32.70 44.03
CA ASP A 890 -42.92 -33.92 43.65
C ASP A 890 -41.41 -33.72 43.41
N PHE A 891 -40.85 -32.56 43.77
CA PHE A 891 -39.40 -32.33 43.77
C PHE A 891 -38.71 -32.70 45.09
N THR A 892 -39.45 -33.23 46.09
CA THR A 892 -38.95 -33.48 47.46
C THR A 892 -38.47 -34.92 47.72
N LEU A 893 -38.17 -35.71 46.68
CA LEU A 893 -37.91 -37.15 46.86
C LEU A 893 -36.70 -37.66 46.07
N ILE A 894 -35.55 -36.98 46.15
CA ILE A 894 -34.27 -37.54 45.67
C ILE A 894 -33.12 -37.10 46.58
N SER A 895 -33.01 -37.71 47.76
CA SER A 895 -31.80 -37.67 48.58
C SER A 895 -31.32 -39.05 49.05
N GLN A 896 -31.83 -40.14 48.44
CA GLN A 896 -31.39 -41.51 48.73
C GLN A 896 -31.41 -42.34 47.44
N CYS A 897 -30.37 -42.18 46.62
CA CYS A 897 -29.83 -43.18 45.69
C CYS A 897 -28.35 -42.87 45.49
#